data_AF-A0A9W7GQZ4-F1
#
_entry.id   AF-A0A9W7GQZ4-F1
#
_cell.length_a   1.000
_cell.length_b   1.000
_cell.length_c   1.000
_cell.angle_alpha   90.00
_cell.angle_beta   90.00
_cell.angle_gamma   90.00
#
_symmetry.space_group_name_H-M   'P 1'
#
loop_
_entity.id
_entity.type
_entity.pdbx_description
1 polymer ?
#
loop_
_entity_poly.entity_id
_entity_poly.type
_entity_poly.pdbx_seq_one_letter_code
_entity_poly.pdbx_strand_id
1 'polypeptide(L)'
;MDVSKMTDKEILLMREENDALVEEVKDLKSKLQRMQDKVGLVGSAKIEPSTEQSCDASDSNEEETTTATAITLKKDTALRRLSIEMGEAFFDTAGKLLPGFLKAKEITEFIASNDWAMLGESFIDQIKISSANSRMEIENWFDANFPSWGEEEEGLLNDSKGNVRTFMVELAVKLRPMIKMFRIGLGLRLLIIAVSSYVDMATDVLVTINYFNREGQEGWGQASLGCVSAGIGVQALFAWIQYRQAGFRTWGPMVMSAFMGILPLIEAWTVFRGAEQSEDMLLDPAVMLAITKGAEIVFESLPESIIQTISMLSSKPEDLSTLNYFGIISSIVSAGLIFADAHLGIARSNIVGSPKNPVYNWLPTDKGDFYKCMGGYILFTISYFSCNIFAFAIAYLKFGGSAVLSVIITELIAVLLFKHFVDGELFAISIAKTPSKADYIPGVLIELVYFVAASVGYLTHSKNPAEFGPHVTSALIIWRMATGSTLVIFALPELAKEGFLPWLSVTGGMALYFSCLATSWIGLAIFFRNMAKEHERWRWWRRQTGKQHTEEMWDAKEIWSAGCETKEEDILNWFMNIHPLYFPMDRIKSWICTELVTKYGEEDGKSCPAFHTQAFHDRMVEIFKWWGKKGALDEVNEALTKLPVHVGDPTVESQSSKISTQKSKGVEQRSKGMKKKSQNKVVPASEP
;
A
#
# COMPACT_ATOMS: atom_id res chain seq x y z
N MET A 1 22.25 4.55 -14.66
CA MET A 1 23.09 3.88 -15.67
C MET A 1 23.07 4.79 -16.89
N ASP A 2 24.20 5.43 -17.16
CA ASP A 2 24.32 6.49 -18.17
C ASP A 2 24.48 5.85 -19.56
N VAL A 3 23.38 5.77 -20.31
CA VAL A 3 23.32 5.13 -21.65
C VAL A 3 24.29 5.80 -22.63
N SER A 4 24.73 7.03 -22.35
CA SER A 4 25.68 7.77 -23.18
C SER A 4 27.12 7.22 -23.14
N LYS A 5 27.41 6.30 -22.21
CA LYS A 5 28.75 5.71 -22.03
C LYS A 5 28.86 4.23 -22.43
N MET A 6 27.78 3.62 -22.93
CA MET A 6 27.88 2.26 -23.47
C MET A 6 28.68 2.30 -24.76
N THR A 7 29.78 1.54 -24.79
CA THR A 7 30.61 1.41 -25.98
C THR A 7 29.82 0.67 -27.07
N ASP A 8 30.03 1.01 -28.35
CA ASP A 8 29.35 0.35 -29.48
C ASP A 8 29.48 -1.18 -29.43
N LYS A 9 30.55 -1.68 -28.81
CA LYS A 9 30.81 -3.11 -28.59
C LYS A 9 29.83 -3.74 -27.60
N GLU A 10 29.41 -3.04 -26.55
CA GLU A 10 28.43 -3.51 -25.57
C GLU A 10 27.00 -3.48 -26.15
N ILE A 11 26.70 -2.48 -26.97
CA ILE A 11 25.43 -2.40 -27.72
C ILE A 11 25.35 -3.54 -28.74
N LEU A 12 26.45 -3.85 -29.43
CA LEU A 12 26.53 -4.98 -30.35
C LEU A 12 26.34 -6.32 -29.63
N LEU A 13 26.98 -6.50 -28.47
CA LEU A 13 26.90 -7.74 -27.69
C LEU A 13 25.48 -7.99 -27.16
N MET A 14 24.80 -6.95 -26.68
CA MET A 14 23.39 -7.06 -26.28
C MET A 14 22.47 -7.34 -27.47
N ARG A 15 22.81 -6.88 -28.68
CA ARG A 15 22.04 -7.17 -29.89
C ARG A 15 22.21 -8.63 -30.33
N GLU A 16 23.44 -9.14 -30.30
CA GLU A 16 23.76 -10.54 -30.59
C GLU A 16 23.11 -11.50 -29.58
N GLU A 17 23.11 -11.17 -28.28
CA GLU A 17 22.40 -11.95 -27.26
C GLU A 17 20.88 -11.95 -27.46
N ASN A 18 20.31 -10.81 -27.88
CA ASN A 18 18.88 -10.70 -28.13
C ASN A 18 18.46 -11.48 -29.41
N ASP A 19 19.28 -11.44 -30.46
CA ASP A 19 19.04 -12.21 -31.68
C ASP A 19 19.17 -13.73 -31.42
N ALA A 20 20.11 -14.16 -30.57
CA ALA A 20 20.23 -15.55 -30.13
C ALA A 20 18.99 -16.03 -29.35
N LEU A 21 18.48 -15.20 -28.43
CA LEU A 21 17.25 -15.48 -27.68
C LEU A 21 16.02 -15.57 -28.59
N VAL A 22 15.93 -14.72 -29.61
CA VAL A 22 14.82 -14.75 -30.58
C VAL A 22 14.83 -16.05 -31.40
N GLU A 23 16.00 -16.55 -31.81
CA GLU A 23 16.11 -17.82 -32.52
C GLU A 23 15.82 -19.03 -31.62
N GLU A 24 16.23 -19.01 -30.35
CA GLU A 24 15.88 -20.06 -29.39
C GLU A 24 14.37 -20.14 -29.13
N VAL A 25 13.69 -18.99 -29.05
CA VAL A 25 12.22 -18.92 -28.94
C VAL A 25 11.53 -19.45 -30.20
N LYS A 26 12.06 -19.18 -31.40
CA LYS A 26 11.53 -19.76 -32.65
C LYS A 26 11.69 -21.28 -32.69
N ASP A 27 12.84 -21.81 -32.28
CA ASP A 27 13.07 -23.26 -32.22
C ASP A 27 12.11 -23.95 -31.24
N LEU A 28 11.94 -23.39 -30.03
CA LEU A 28 10.98 -23.87 -29.03
C LEU A 28 9.55 -23.86 -29.57
N LYS A 29 9.15 -22.80 -30.27
CA LYS A 29 7.81 -22.72 -30.90
C LYS A 29 7.64 -23.79 -31.98
N SER A 30 8.68 -24.07 -32.77
CA SER A 30 8.66 -25.14 -33.78
C SER A 30 8.57 -26.55 -33.17
N LYS A 31 9.23 -26.77 -32.01
CA LYS A 31 9.16 -28.03 -31.27
C LYS A 31 7.79 -28.23 -30.64
N LEU A 32 7.20 -27.18 -30.08
CA LEU A 32 5.85 -27.19 -29.54
C LEU A 32 4.81 -27.52 -30.63
N GLN A 33 4.93 -26.90 -31.81
CA GLN A 33 4.07 -27.21 -32.96
C GLN A 33 4.21 -28.67 -33.39
N ARG A 34 5.44 -29.20 -33.50
CA ARG A 34 5.68 -30.61 -33.81
C ARG A 34 5.10 -31.58 -32.77
N MET A 35 5.07 -31.19 -31.50
CA MET A 35 4.41 -31.99 -30.45
C MET A 35 2.89 -31.93 -30.56
N GLN A 36 2.31 -30.76 -30.88
CA GLN A 36 0.87 -30.61 -31.13
C GLN A 36 0.42 -31.41 -32.36
N ASP A 37 1.20 -31.40 -33.44
CA ASP A 37 0.90 -32.15 -34.65
C ASP A 37 1.01 -33.67 -34.41
N LYS A 38 1.97 -34.12 -33.58
CA LYS A 38 2.07 -35.52 -33.13
C LYS A 38 0.89 -35.96 -32.27
N VAL A 39 0.36 -35.07 -31.43
CA VAL A 39 -0.82 -35.36 -30.59
C VAL A 39 -2.10 -35.34 -31.43
N GLY A 40 -2.19 -34.49 -32.45
CA GLY A 40 -3.30 -34.46 -33.41
C GLY A 40 -3.38 -35.68 -34.35
N LEU A 41 -2.27 -36.38 -34.56
CA LEU A 41 -2.20 -37.59 -35.39
C LEU A 41 -2.68 -38.88 -34.70
N VAL A 42 -2.94 -38.85 -33.38
CA VAL A 42 -3.44 -40.04 -32.64
C VAL A 42 -4.97 -40.13 -32.63
N GLY A 43 -5.69 -39.12 -33.16
CA GLY A 43 -7.15 -39.01 -33.04
C GLY A 43 -8.00 -39.41 -34.25
N SER A 44 -7.44 -39.94 -35.35
CA SER A 44 -8.23 -40.18 -36.58
C SER A 44 -7.79 -41.43 -37.36
N ALA A 45 -8.44 -42.57 -37.08
CA ALA A 45 -8.66 -43.70 -38.00
C ALA A 45 -9.43 -44.80 -37.24
N LYS A 46 -10.48 -45.48 -37.72
CA LYS A 46 -11.25 -45.46 -38.96
C LYS A 46 -12.46 -46.38 -38.67
N ILE A 47 -13.70 -45.93 -38.81
CA ILE A 47 -14.87 -46.81 -38.91
C ILE A 47 -15.54 -46.46 -40.24
N GLU A 48 -15.44 -47.37 -41.20
CA GLU A 48 -16.15 -47.34 -42.48
C GLU A 48 -17.43 -48.20 -42.41
N PRO A 49 -18.41 -47.98 -43.33
CA PRO A 49 -19.83 -48.08 -43.02
C PRO A 49 -20.59 -49.21 -43.77
N SER A 50 -21.92 -49.22 -43.57
CA SER A 50 -23.01 -49.98 -44.24
C SER A 50 -23.30 -51.39 -43.66
N THR A 51 -24.54 -51.86 -43.48
CA THR A 51 -25.75 -51.73 -44.34
C THR A 51 -27.06 -51.99 -43.56
N GLU A 52 -28.15 -51.43 -44.11
CA GLU A 52 -29.61 -51.46 -43.86
C GLU A 52 -30.28 -52.67 -43.17
N GLN A 53 -31.35 -52.44 -42.36
CA GLN A 53 -32.76 -52.80 -42.70
C GLN A 53 -33.84 -52.37 -41.66
N SER A 54 -34.79 -51.57 -42.15
CA SER A 54 -36.28 -51.49 -41.96
C SER A 54 -37.03 -51.51 -40.59
N CYS A 55 -37.99 -50.56 -40.53
CA CYS A 55 -39.37 -50.60 -40.02
C CYS A 55 -39.73 -50.03 -38.62
N ASP A 56 -40.41 -48.88 -38.69
CA ASP A 56 -41.63 -48.42 -38.00
C ASP A 56 -41.75 -48.29 -36.46
N ALA A 57 -42.07 -47.03 -36.13
CA ALA A 57 -43.08 -46.54 -35.18
C ALA A 57 -42.68 -46.16 -33.73
N SER A 58 -43.05 -44.90 -33.44
CA SER A 58 -43.41 -44.24 -32.18
C SER A 58 -42.34 -43.76 -31.19
N ASP A 59 -42.54 -42.47 -30.87
CA ASP A 59 -42.33 -41.75 -29.61
C ASP A 59 -41.10 -40.86 -29.38
N SER A 60 -41.50 -39.67 -28.94
CA SER A 60 -40.85 -38.45 -28.48
C SER A 60 -39.58 -38.56 -27.62
N ASN A 61 -38.76 -37.51 -27.74
CA ASN A 61 -37.64 -37.05 -26.89
C ASN A 61 -36.23 -37.44 -27.34
N GLU A 62 -35.66 -36.72 -28.31
CA GLU A 62 -34.20 -36.79 -28.52
C GLU A 62 -33.51 -35.50 -29.00
N GLU A 63 -34.22 -34.38 -29.16
CA GLU A 63 -33.63 -33.13 -29.67
C GLU A 63 -33.10 -32.16 -28.58
N GLU A 64 -33.38 -32.43 -27.29
CA GLU A 64 -32.88 -31.60 -26.18
C GLU A 64 -31.50 -32.05 -25.66
N THR A 65 -31.09 -33.29 -25.95
CA THR A 65 -29.88 -33.91 -25.38
C THR A 65 -28.61 -33.50 -26.11
N THR A 66 -28.64 -33.31 -27.43
CA THR A 66 -27.46 -32.94 -28.22
C THR A 66 -27.07 -31.47 -28.07
N THR A 67 -28.04 -30.56 -27.89
CA THR A 67 -27.76 -29.14 -27.61
C THR A 67 -27.30 -28.93 -26.17
N ALA A 68 -27.87 -29.65 -25.20
CA ALA A 68 -27.41 -29.63 -23.81
C ALA A 68 -25.97 -30.18 -23.69
N THR A 69 -25.63 -31.24 -24.42
CA THR A 69 -24.27 -31.83 -24.39
C THR A 69 -23.22 -30.89 -25.01
N ALA A 70 -23.56 -30.20 -26.10
CA ALA A 70 -22.66 -29.21 -26.73
C ALA A 70 -22.46 -27.95 -25.87
N ILE A 71 -23.49 -27.51 -25.15
CA ILE A 71 -23.40 -26.39 -24.19
C ILE A 71 -22.58 -26.79 -22.96
N THR A 72 -22.72 -28.03 -22.48
CA THR A 72 -21.96 -28.56 -21.34
C THR A 72 -20.48 -28.70 -21.69
N LEU A 73 -20.16 -29.20 -22.90
CA LEU A 73 -18.78 -29.31 -23.39
C LEU A 73 -18.09 -27.95 -23.56
N LYS A 74 -18.81 -26.91 -24.00
CA LYS A 74 -18.28 -25.54 -24.08
C LYS A 74 -18.07 -24.92 -22.69
N LYS A 75 -18.97 -25.19 -21.75
CA LYS A 75 -18.86 -24.73 -20.36
C LYS A 75 -17.67 -25.40 -19.66
N ASP A 76 -17.44 -26.69 -19.91
CA ASP A 76 -16.31 -27.45 -19.39
C ASP A 76 -14.97 -27.02 -19.98
N THR A 77 -14.94 -26.64 -21.26
CA THR A 77 -13.73 -26.12 -21.91
C THR A 77 -13.37 -24.71 -21.39
N ALA A 78 -14.38 -23.89 -21.09
CA ALA A 78 -14.18 -22.57 -20.47
C ALA A 78 -13.75 -22.68 -18.99
N LEU A 79 -14.34 -23.60 -18.23
CA LEU A 79 -13.93 -23.91 -16.85
C LEU A 79 -12.50 -24.49 -16.79
N ARG A 80 -12.10 -25.30 -17.78
CA ARG A 80 -10.70 -25.76 -17.92
C ARG A 80 -9.73 -24.62 -18.20
N ARG A 81 -10.10 -23.62 -19.01
CA ARG A 81 -9.25 -22.45 -19.23
C ARG A 81 -9.12 -21.59 -17.97
N LEU A 82 -10.22 -21.43 -17.22
CA LEU A 82 -10.23 -20.68 -15.95
C LEU A 82 -9.44 -21.40 -14.83
N SER A 83 -9.52 -22.73 -14.78
CA SER A 83 -8.77 -23.59 -13.85
C SER A 83 -7.26 -23.61 -14.13
N ILE A 84 -6.86 -23.37 -15.38
CA ILE A 84 -5.44 -23.25 -15.75
C ILE A 84 -4.90 -21.83 -15.47
N GLU A 85 -5.77 -20.81 -15.44
CA GLU A 85 -5.40 -19.40 -15.17
C GLU A 85 -5.44 -19.03 -13.68
N MET A 86 -6.24 -19.70 -12.85
CA MET A 86 -6.31 -19.48 -11.40
C MET A 86 -5.82 -20.73 -10.69
N GLY A 87 -4.55 -20.77 -10.31
CA GLY A 87 -4.00 -21.94 -9.62
C GLY A 87 -4.71 -22.21 -8.29
N GLU A 88 -5.52 -23.28 -8.23
CA GLU A 88 -5.58 -24.23 -7.11
C GLU A 88 -6.37 -25.53 -7.41
N ALA A 89 -5.93 -26.60 -6.72
CA ALA A 89 -6.38 -28.00 -6.61
C ALA A 89 -6.98 -28.73 -7.84
N PHE A 90 -6.28 -29.79 -8.28
CA PHE A 90 -6.70 -30.69 -9.34
C PHE A 90 -7.93 -31.55 -8.95
N PHE A 91 -9.10 -31.20 -9.49
CA PHE A 91 -10.32 -32.00 -9.48
C PHE A 91 -10.53 -32.71 -10.83
N ASP A 92 -11.11 -33.92 -10.80
CA ASP A 92 -11.57 -34.59 -12.03
C ASP A 92 -12.88 -33.98 -12.57
N THR A 93 -13.35 -34.49 -13.71
CA THR A 93 -14.59 -34.04 -14.37
C THR A 93 -15.87 -34.21 -13.53
N ALA A 94 -15.81 -34.91 -12.39
CA ALA A 94 -16.91 -35.08 -11.45
C ALA A 94 -16.75 -34.23 -10.17
N GLY A 95 -15.76 -33.33 -10.10
CA GLY A 95 -15.49 -32.50 -8.93
C GLY A 95 -14.87 -33.28 -7.76
N LYS A 96 -14.32 -34.47 -8.01
CA LYS A 96 -13.58 -35.24 -6.98
C LYS A 96 -12.09 -34.97 -7.07
N LEU A 97 -11.46 -34.85 -5.91
CA LEU A 97 -10.01 -34.73 -5.77
C LEU A 97 -9.34 -35.95 -6.43
N LEU A 98 -8.36 -35.75 -7.31
CA LEU A 98 -7.59 -36.87 -7.89
C LEU A 98 -7.00 -37.71 -6.73
N PRO A 99 -7.36 -39.01 -6.61
CA PRO A 99 -6.92 -39.82 -5.48
C PRO A 99 -5.46 -40.21 -5.65
N GLY A 100 -4.59 -39.76 -4.74
CA GLY A 100 -3.20 -40.20 -4.66
C GLY A 100 -2.25 -39.21 -4.00
N PHE A 101 -2.51 -37.90 -4.12
CA PHE A 101 -1.55 -36.87 -3.71
C PHE A 101 -1.45 -36.66 -2.19
N LEU A 102 -2.56 -36.78 -1.45
CA LEU A 102 -2.65 -36.48 -0.01
C LEU A 102 -2.98 -37.70 0.87
N LYS A 103 -3.00 -38.91 0.31
CA LYS A 103 -3.34 -40.14 1.06
C LYS A 103 -2.14 -40.86 1.67
N ALA A 104 -0.92 -40.41 1.40
CA ALA A 104 0.25 -40.91 2.10
C ALA A 104 0.27 -40.29 3.51
N LYS A 105 -0.08 -41.10 4.51
CA LYS A 105 -0.13 -40.72 5.93
C LYS A 105 1.14 -39.97 6.37
N GLU A 106 2.30 -40.35 5.84
CA GLU A 106 3.59 -39.71 6.09
C GLU A 106 3.72 -38.32 5.47
N ILE A 107 3.19 -38.09 4.26
CA ILE A 107 3.14 -36.76 3.65
C ILE A 107 2.19 -35.87 4.46
N THR A 108 1.05 -36.39 4.91
CA THR A 108 0.08 -35.64 5.74
C THR A 108 0.62 -35.31 7.14
N GLU A 109 1.30 -36.26 7.80
CA GLU A 109 1.94 -36.04 9.12
C GLU A 109 3.16 -35.11 9.03
N PHE A 110 3.94 -35.18 7.94
CA PHE A 110 5.05 -34.28 7.66
C PHE A 110 4.57 -32.87 7.27
N ILE A 111 3.46 -32.77 6.52
CA ILE A 111 2.78 -31.50 6.24
C ILE A 111 2.31 -30.85 7.54
N ALA A 112 1.85 -31.61 8.52
CA ALA A 112 1.43 -31.05 9.80
C ALA A 112 2.60 -30.58 10.70
N SER A 113 3.85 -31.05 10.45
CA SER A 113 5.00 -30.78 11.33
C SER A 113 5.87 -29.58 10.93
N ASN A 114 5.73 -29.05 9.72
CA ASN A 114 6.56 -27.95 9.20
C ASN A 114 5.80 -26.62 9.14
N ASP A 115 6.51 -25.52 9.44
CA ASP A 115 6.01 -24.16 9.26
C ASP A 115 6.05 -23.77 7.77
N TRP A 116 4.90 -23.94 7.10
CA TRP A 116 4.74 -23.69 5.67
C TRP A 116 4.97 -22.24 5.26
N ALA A 117 4.73 -21.29 6.17
CA ALA A 117 5.00 -19.88 5.90
C ALA A 117 6.52 -19.67 5.74
N MET A 118 7.30 -20.20 6.68
CA MET A 118 8.76 -20.13 6.65
C MET A 118 9.36 -20.86 5.43
N LEU A 119 8.80 -22.01 5.06
CA LEU A 119 9.22 -22.75 3.87
C LEU A 119 8.87 -22.00 2.57
N GLY A 120 7.67 -21.44 2.48
CA GLY A 120 7.23 -20.61 1.36
C GLY A 120 8.09 -19.36 1.19
N GLU A 121 8.41 -18.67 2.29
CA GLU A 121 9.35 -17.54 2.31
C GLU A 121 10.74 -17.96 1.82
N SER A 122 11.27 -19.06 2.34
CA SER A 122 12.57 -19.59 1.92
C SER A 122 12.60 -19.93 0.42
N PHE A 123 11.53 -20.51 -0.12
CA PHE A 123 11.39 -20.81 -1.54
C PHE A 123 11.39 -19.54 -2.39
N ILE A 124 10.60 -18.54 -1.99
CA ILE A 124 10.51 -17.26 -2.68
C ILE A 124 11.86 -16.51 -2.61
N ASP A 125 12.56 -16.54 -1.47
CA ASP A 125 13.87 -15.94 -1.32
C ASP A 125 14.93 -16.62 -2.18
N GLN A 126 14.89 -17.95 -2.29
CA GLN A 126 15.74 -18.68 -3.22
C GLN A 126 15.46 -18.26 -4.67
N ILE A 127 14.19 -18.11 -5.06
CA ILE A 127 13.84 -17.61 -6.40
C ILE A 127 14.38 -16.19 -6.62
N LYS A 128 14.26 -15.31 -5.62
CA LYS A 128 14.75 -13.92 -5.68
C LYS A 128 16.26 -13.84 -5.89
N ILE A 129 17.03 -14.73 -5.25
CA ILE A 129 18.50 -14.75 -5.31
C ILE A 129 19.01 -15.56 -6.51
N SER A 130 18.16 -16.40 -7.11
CA SER A 130 18.59 -17.35 -8.13
C SER A 130 19.31 -16.73 -9.37
N SER A 131 20.48 -17.27 -9.68
CA SER A 131 21.31 -16.94 -10.83
C SER A 131 20.77 -17.55 -12.12
N ALA A 132 21.49 -17.45 -13.24
CA ALA A 132 21.05 -17.97 -14.54
C ALA A 132 20.58 -19.43 -14.48
N ASN A 133 21.17 -20.25 -13.60
CA ASN A 133 20.82 -21.66 -13.43
C ASN A 133 19.79 -21.89 -12.31
N SER A 134 18.66 -21.19 -12.39
CA SER A 134 17.61 -21.24 -11.37
C SER A 134 16.98 -22.62 -11.18
N ARG A 135 17.05 -23.49 -12.20
CA ARG A 135 16.60 -24.89 -12.09
C ARG A 135 17.45 -25.64 -11.06
N MET A 136 18.76 -25.64 -11.24
CA MET A 136 19.70 -26.33 -10.34
C MET A 136 19.69 -25.74 -8.92
N GLU A 137 19.56 -24.42 -8.78
CA GLU A 137 19.54 -23.77 -7.46
C GLU A 137 18.27 -24.03 -6.67
N ILE A 138 17.13 -24.20 -7.36
CA ILE A 138 15.86 -24.56 -6.74
C ILE A 138 15.80 -26.06 -6.47
N GLU A 139 16.39 -26.87 -7.34
CA GLU A 139 16.64 -28.29 -7.08
C GLU A 139 17.49 -28.48 -5.81
N ASN A 140 18.63 -27.78 -5.71
CA ASN A 140 19.47 -27.83 -4.50
C ASN A 140 18.76 -27.33 -3.24
N TRP A 141 17.93 -26.29 -3.37
CA TRP A 141 17.10 -25.80 -2.26
C TRP A 141 16.05 -26.85 -1.85
N PHE A 142 15.40 -27.49 -2.82
CA PHE A 142 14.42 -28.54 -2.56
C PHE A 142 15.09 -29.72 -1.86
N ASP A 143 16.22 -30.19 -2.38
CA ASP A 143 16.97 -31.32 -1.84
C ASP A 143 17.52 -31.00 -0.43
N ALA A 144 17.86 -29.73 -0.14
CA ALA A 144 18.29 -29.28 1.20
C ALA A 144 17.16 -29.17 2.23
N ASN A 145 15.95 -28.79 1.80
CA ASN A 145 14.78 -28.68 2.69
C ASN A 145 14.01 -30.00 2.82
N PHE A 146 14.20 -30.93 1.88
CA PHE A 146 13.57 -32.25 1.85
C PHE A 146 14.61 -33.39 1.71
N PRO A 147 15.58 -33.53 2.63
CA PRO A 147 16.65 -34.52 2.50
C PRO A 147 16.15 -35.97 2.53
N SER A 148 15.06 -36.26 3.25
CA SER A 148 14.40 -37.58 3.30
C SER A 148 13.67 -37.95 2.01
N TRP A 149 13.58 -37.04 1.04
CA TRP A 149 12.97 -37.28 -0.27
C TRP A 149 14.00 -37.71 -1.32
N GLY A 150 15.29 -37.77 -0.95
CA GLY A 150 16.38 -38.28 -1.79
C GLY A 150 16.71 -39.76 -1.61
N GLU A 151 16.10 -40.46 -0.63
CA GLU A 151 16.32 -41.89 -0.44
C GLU A 151 15.40 -42.72 -1.37
N GLU A 152 16.00 -43.63 -2.13
CA GLU A 152 15.35 -44.53 -3.09
C GLU A 152 14.39 -45.50 -2.39
N GLU A 153 13.15 -45.07 -2.12
CA GLU A 153 12.05 -46.00 -1.89
C GLU A 153 11.43 -46.41 -3.24
N GLU A 154 11.45 -47.70 -3.54
CA GLU A 154 10.77 -48.27 -4.71
C GLU A 154 9.24 -48.22 -4.53
N GLY A 155 8.54 -47.47 -5.37
CA GLY A 155 7.08 -47.50 -5.44
C GLY A 155 6.41 -46.19 -5.89
N LEU A 156 5.07 -46.21 -5.91
CA LEU A 156 4.16 -45.13 -6.34
C LEU A 156 4.39 -43.78 -5.62
N LEU A 157 5.05 -43.82 -4.45
CA LEU A 157 5.43 -42.66 -3.65
C LEU A 157 6.56 -41.86 -4.31
N ASN A 158 7.49 -42.53 -5.00
CA ASN A 158 8.66 -41.91 -5.62
C ASN A 158 8.27 -41.09 -6.87
N ASP A 159 7.33 -41.60 -7.67
CA ASP A 159 6.73 -40.84 -8.78
C ASP A 159 6.03 -39.56 -8.30
N SER A 160 5.36 -39.64 -7.15
CA SER A 160 4.68 -38.47 -6.55
C SER A 160 5.70 -37.44 -6.02
N LYS A 161 6.77 -37.89 -5.35
CA LYS A 161 7.88 -37.03 -4.88
C LYS A 161 8.57 -36.31 -6.05
N GLY A 162 8.88 -37.04 -7.13
CA GLY A 162 9.48 -36.49 -8.36
C GLY A 162 8.57 -35.46 -9.06
N ASN A 163 7.26 -35.69 -9.06
CA ASN A 163 6.29 -34.74 -9.62
C ASN A 163 6.21 -33.44 -8.82
N VAL A 164 6.28 -33.48 -7.48
CA VAL A 164 6.31 -32.27 -6.64
C VAL A 164 7.60 -31.48 -6.85
N ARG A 165 8.77 -32.16 -6.85
CA ARG A 165 10.07 -31.54 -7.14
C ARG A 165 10.04 -30.83 -8.49
N THR A 166 9.56 -31.53 -9.52
CA THR A 166 9.42 -30.98 -10.88
C THR A 166 8.46 -29.79 -10.91
N PHE A 167 7.31 -29.89 -10.24
CA PHE A 167 6.35 -28.80 -10.17
C PHE A 167 6.93 -27.54 -9.51
N MET A 168 7.59 -27.68 -8.35
CA MET A 168 8.20 -26.53 -7.65
C MET A 168 9.30 -25.89 -8.49
N VAL A 169 10.14 -26.69 -9.14
CA VAL A 169 11.18 -26.21 -10.05
C VAL A 169 10.58 -25.46 -11.24
N GLU A 170 9.56 -26.00 -11.91
CA GLU A 170 8.91 -25.34 -13.05
C GLU A 170 8.16 -24.07 -12.62
N LEU A 171 7.53 -24.08 -11.45
CA LEU A 171 6.89 -22.91 -10.86
C LEU A 171 7.94 -21.81 -10.59
N ALA A 172 9.07 -22.15 -10.00
CA ALA A 172 10.18 -21.21 -9.76
C ALA A 172 10.73 -20.63 -11.07
N VAL A 173 10.91 -21.46 -12.10
CA VAL A 173 11.38 -21.02 -13.43
C VAL A 173 10.41 -20.03 -14.06
N LYS A 174 9.09 -20.26 -13.92
CA LYS A 174 8.05 -19.35 -14.43
C LYS A 174 7.92 -18.06 -13.58
N LEU A 175 8.03 -18.16 -12.26
CA LEU A 175 7.91 -17.02 -11.34
C LEU A 175 9.14 -16.10 -11.39
N ARG A 176 10.33 -16.65 -11.59
CA ARG A 176 11.60 -15.90 -11.62
C ARG A 176 11.59 -14.68 -12.54
N PRO A 177 11.25 -14.76 -13.84
CA PRO A 177 11.23 -13.58 -14.71
C PRO A 177 10.21 -12.54 -14.23
N MET A 178 9.05 -12.97 -13.70
CA MET A 178 8.06 -12.04 -13.14
C MET A 178 8.59 -11.32 -11.90
N ILE A 179 9.16 -12.05 -10.94
CA ILE A 179 9.73 -11.48 -9.70
C ILE A 179 10.92 -10.56 -10.03
N LYS A 180 11.79 -10.93 -10.97
CA LYS A 180 12.91 -10.09 -11.39
C LYS A 180 12.45 -8.81 -12.08
N MET A 181 11.52 -8.90 -13.02
CA MET A 181 10.95 -7.71 -13.69
C MET A 181 10.24 -6.80 -12.69
N PHE A 182 9.51 -7.36 -11.72
CA PHE A 182 8.88 -6.60 -10.65
C PHE A 182 9.92 -5.87 -9.78
N ARG A 183 11.00 -6.55 -9.34
CA ARG A 183 12.06 -5.91 -8.55
C ARG A 183 12.82 -4.85 -9.34
N ILE A 184 13.14 -5.11 -10.61
CA ILE A 184 13.78 -4.11 -11.48
C ILE A 184 12.87 -2.89 -11.65
N GLY A 185 11.58 -3.11 -11.89
CA GLY A 185 10.59 -2.03 -11.98
C GLY A 185 10.46 -1.23 -10.69
N LEU A 186 10.35 -1.91 -9.54
CA LEU A 186 10.30 -1.29 -8.22
C LEU A 186 11.59 -0.49 -7.93
N GLY A 187 12.76 -1.09 -8.20
CA GLY A 187 14.06 -0.46 -8.01
C GLY A 187 14.27 0.77 -8.89
N LEU A 188 13.92 0.69 -10.19
CA LEU A 188 14.01 1.82 -11.10
C LEU A 188 13.07 2.97 -10.67
N ARG A 189 11.84 2.64 -10.27
CA ARG A 189 10.87 3.61 -9.76
C ARG A 189 11.41 4.33 -8.53
N LEU A 190 11.86 3.59 -7.52
CA LEU A 190 12.41 4.15 -6.29
C LEU A 190 13.69 4.96 -6.56
N LEU A 191 14.53 4.51 -7.50
CA LEU A 191 15.73 5.24 -7.92
C LEU A 191 15.39 6.58 -8.58
N ILE A 192 14.44 6.60 -9.53
CA ILE A 192 14.00 7.84 -10.19
C ILE A 192 13.48 8.83 -9.15
N ILE A 193 12.65 8.37 -8.22
CA ILE A 193 12.06 9.19 -7.16
C ILE A 193 13.15 9.73 -6.23
N ALA A 194 14.08 8.88 -5.81
CA ALA A 194 15.19 9.29 -4.95
C ALA A 194 16.08 10.32 -5.65
N VAL A 195 16.47 10.06 -6.91
CA VAL A 195 17.27 11.01 -7.70
C VAL A 195 16.53 12.34 -7.87
N SER A 196 15.23 12.32 -8.17
CA SER A 196 14.41 13.53 -8.28
C SER A 196 14.43 14.35 -6.99
N SER A 197 14.28 13.68 -5.83
CA SER A 197 14.31 14.33 -4.51
C SER A 197 15.68 14.96 -4.21
N TYR A 198 16.77 14.26 -4.52
CA TYR A 198 18.12 14.78 -4.28
C TYR A 198 18.51 15.92 -5.23
N VAL A 199 18.01 15.89 -6.47
CA VAL A 199 18.16 17.00 -7.42
C VAL A 199 17.41 18.22 -6.89
N ASP A 200 16.18 18.03 -6.38
CA ASP A 200 15.37 19.10 -5.76
C ASP A 200 16.10 19.74 -4.58
N MET A 201 16.52 18.93 -3.60
CA MET A 201 17.28 19.37 -2.44
C MET A 201 18.58 20.10 -2.85
N ALA A 202 19.28 19.63 -3.89
CA ALA A 202 20.46 20.31 -4.40
C ALA A 202 20.12 21.68 -5.03
N THR A 203 19.02 21.77 -5.79
CA THR A 203 18.57 23.04 -6.34
C THR A 203 18.15 24.03 -5.26
N ASP A 204 17.48 23.56 -4.21
CA ASP A 204 17.03 24.38 -3.08
C ASP A 204 18.21 24.95 -2.28
N VAL A 205 19.25 24.13 -2.03
CA VAL A 205 20.51 24.61 -1.43
C VAL A 205 21.17 25.67 -2.30
N LEU A 206 21.25 25.46 -3.62
CA LEU A 206 21.85 26.43 -4.54
C LEU A 206 21.07 27.75 -4.58
N VAL A 207 19.74 27.68 -4.60
CA VAL A 207 18.85 28.85 -4.56
C VAL A 207 18.98 29.58 -3.22
N THR A 208 19.05 28.85 -2.11
CA THR A 208 19.26 29.40 -0.76
C THR A 208 20.60 30.14 -0.64
N ILE A 209 21.68 29.54 -1.13
CA ILE A 209 23.00 30.17 -1.17
C ILE A 209 22.94 31.45 -2.01
N ASN A 210 22.24 31.43 -3.14
CA ASN A 210 22.04 32.62 -3.97
C ASN A 210 21.27 33.72 -3.24
N TYR A 211 20.28 33.39 -2.39
CA TYR A 211 19.58 34.38 -1.57
C TYR A 211 20.49 35.03 -0.52
N PHE A 212 21.35 34.26 0.13
CA PHE A 212 22.31 34.82 1.10
C PHE A 212 23.44 35.63 0.45
N ASN A 213 23.80 35.31 -0.79
CA ASN A 213 24.83 36.05 -1.52
C ASN A 213 24.32 37.37 -2.14
N ARG A 214 23.01 37.63 -2.13
CA ARG A 214 22.41 38.85 -2.69
C ARG A 214 21.94 39.78 -1.59
N GLU A 215 22.44 41.02 -1.61
CA GLU A 215 22.04 42.05 -0.65
C GLU A 215 20.51 42.27 -0.67
N GLY A 216 19.89 42.24 0.51
CA GLY A 216 18.44 42.45 0.68
C GLY A 216 17.56 41.20 0.47
N GLN A 217 18.13 40.04 0.15
CA GLN A 217 17.37 38.77 0.00
C GLN A 217 17.57 37.78 1.17
N GLU A 218 18.31 38.18 2.22
CA GLU A 218 18.59 37.34 3.39
C GLU A 218 17.32 36.78 4.06
N GLY A 219 16.24 37.55 4.07
CA GLY A 219 14.95 37.10 4.63
C GLY A 219 14.36 35.89 3.90
N TRP A 220 14.53 35.81 2.57
CA TRP A 220 14.09 34.66 1.77
C TRP A 220 14.98 33.44 2.02
N GLY A 221 16.29 33.65 2.20
CA GLY A 221 17.22 32.60 2.59
C GLY A 221 16.91 32.03 3.97
N GLN A 222 16.57 32.87 4.95
CA GLN A 222 16.13 32.42 6.28
C GLN A 222 14.81 31.65 6.22
N ALA A 223 13.87 32.08 5.37
CA ALA A 223 12.60 31.40 5.20
C ALA A 223 12.77 30.00 4.58
N SER A 224 13.55 29.87 3.49
CA SER A 224 13.84 28.56 2.88
C SER A 224 14.60 27.64 3.86
N LEU A 225 15.62 28.15 4.57
CA LEU A 225 16.32 27.37 5.61
C LEU A 225 15.36 26.90 6.71
N GLY A 226 14.35 27.70 7.06
CA GLY A 226 13.29 27.34 7.98
C GLY A 226 12.43 26.17 7.48
N CYS A 227 12.06 26.16 6.20
CA CYS A 227 11.32 25.08 5.54
C CYS A 227 12.11 23.76 5.57
N VAL A 228 13.37 23.79 5.13
CA VAL A 228 14.28 22.62 5.16
C VAL A 228 14.45 22.09 6.59
N SER A 229 14.69 23.00 7.55
CA SER A 229 14.85 22.63 8.96
C SER A 229 13.57 22.00 9.55
N ALA A 230 12.40 22.51 9.17
CA ALA A 230 11.11 21.96 9.58
C ALA A 230 10.89 20.56 8.98
N GLY A 231 11.19 20.37 7.68
CA GLY A 231 11.13 19.06 7.01
C GLY A 231 11.99 18.02 7.71
N ILE A 232 13.27 18.33 7.94
CA ILE A 232 14.21 17.45 8.66
C ILE A 232 13.72 17.15 10.08
N GLY A 233 13.25 18.18 10.81
CA GLY A 233 12.74 18.02 12.17
C GLY A 233 11.54 17.08 12.25
N VAL A 234 10.60 17.20 11.31
CA VAL A 234 9.41 16.33 11.23
C VAL A 234 9.81 14.90 10.85
N GLN A 235 10.73 14.70 9.91
CA GLN A 235 11.24 13.37 9.56
C GLN A 235 11.95 12.71 10.75
N ALA A 236 12.78 13.45 11.48
CA ALA A 236 13.44 12.96 12.69
C ALA A 236 12.44 12.57 13.78
N LEU A 237 11.35 13.34 13.94
CA LEU A 237 10.27 13.01 14.87
C LEU A 237 9.58 11.70 14.48
N PHE A 238 9.23 11.51 13.21
CA PHE A 238 8.61 10.25 12.75
C PHE A 238 9.55 9.06 12.88
N ALA A 239 10.84 9.22 12.57
CA ALA A 239 11.85 8.18 12.81
C ALA A 239 11.91 7.79 14.28
N TRP A 240 11.90 8.77 15.19
CA TRP A 240 11.87 8.50 16.62
C TRP A 240 10.59 7.76 17.02
N ILE A 241 9.42 8.23 16.59
CA ILE A 241 8.13 7.58 16.89
C ILE A 241 8.12 6.13 16.42
N GLN A 242 8.57 5.88 15.18
CA GLN A 242 8.60 4.57 14.55
C GLN A 242 9.54 3.58 15.26
N TYR A 243 10.75 4.00 15.61
CA TYR A 243 11.81 3.11 16.07
C TYR A 243 12.05 3.13 17.59
N ARG A 244 11.37 3.99 18.36
CA ARG A 244 11.62 4.13 19.82
C ARG A 244 11.51 2.83 20.61
N GLN A 245 10.66 1.88 20.17
CA GLN A 245 10.47 0.60 20.85
C GLN A 245 11.62 -0.39 20.57
N ALA A 246 12.30 -0.27 19.43
CA ALA A 246 13.44 -1.11 19.04
C ALA A 246 14.75 -0.80 19.79
N GLY A 247 14.74 0.17 20.72
CA GLY A 247 15.88 0.55 21.55
C GLY A 247 16.88 1.50 20.90
N PHE A 248 17.76 2.10 21.73
CA PHE A 248 18.69 3.19 21.31
C PHE A 248 19.60 2.84 20.15
N ARG A 249 20.02 1.59 20.04
CA ARG A 249 20.91 1.12 18.97
C ARG A 249 20.24 1.13 17.59
N THR A 250 18.91 1.13 17.55
CA THR A 250 18.14 1.12 16.30
C THR A 250 17.61 2.52 16.00
N TRP A 251 16.95 3.17 16.96
CA TRP A 251 16.36 4.49 16.71
C TRP A 251 17.40 5.60 16.58
N GLY A 252 18.52 5.53 17.32
CA GLY A 252 19.56 6.55 17.28
C GLY A 252 20.14 6.76 15.88
N PRO A 253 20.60 5.70 15.19
CA PRO A 253 21.02 5.78 13.80
C PRO A 253 19.95 6.30 12.86
N MET A 254 18.68 5.86 12.98
CA MET A 254 17.61 6.31 12.09
C MET A 254 17.30 7.80 12.23
N VAL A 255 17.27 8.32 13.46
CA VAL A 255 17.10 9.75 13.72
C VAL A 255 18.30 10.55 13.18
N MET A 256 19.53 10.05 13.36
CA MET A 256 20.71 10.69 12.77
C MET A 256 20.68 10.68 11.25
N SER A 257 20.21 9.59 10.63
CA SER A 257 20.00 9.53 9.18
C SER A 257 18.92 10.51 8.70
N ALA A 258 17.91 10.80 9.51
CA ALA A 258 16.93 11.84 9.23
C ALA A 258 17.58 13.23 9.20
N PHE A 259 18.42 13.55 10.20
CA PHE A 259 19.19 14.79 10.23
C PHE A 259 20.17 14.95 9.06
N MET A 260 20.63 13.85 8.49
CA MET A 260 21.49 13.85 7.30
C MET A 260 20.71 13.87 5.97
N GLY A 261 19.37 13.83 5.99
CA GLY A 261 18.55 13.73 4.77
C GLY A 261 18.66 12.38 4.04
N ILE A 262 19.11 11.33 4.74
CA ILE A 262 19.33 9.99 4.16
C ILE A 262 18.18 9.03 4.52
N LEU A 263 17.36 9.36 5.52
CA LEU A 263 16.27 8.50 5.98
C LEU A 263 15.32 8.07 4.85
N PRO A 264 14.82 8.95 3.96
CA PRO A 264 13.92 8.52 2.89
C PRO A 264 14.58 7.50 1.94
N LEU A 265 15.91 7.58 1.75
CA LEU A 265 16.66 6.61 0.95
C LEU A 265 16.79 5.26 1.66
N ILE A 266 17.01 5.26 2.99
CA ILE A 266 17.04 4.03 3.80
C ILE A 266 15.68 3.35 3.78
N GLU A 267 14.59 4.11 3.95
CA GLU A 267 13.23 3.57 3.90
C GLU A 267 12.89 3.04 2.50
N ALA A 268 13.26 3.75 1.43
CA ALA A 268 13.12 3.27 0.06
C ALA A 268 13.90 1.96 -0.17
N TRP A 269 15.11 1.86 0.38
CA TRP A 269 15.91 0.64 0.34
C TRP A 269 15.26 -0.51 1.12
N THR A 270 14.66 -0.23 2.28
CA THR A 270 13.94 -1.21 3.10
C THR A 270 12.71 -1.74 2.37
N VAL A 271 11.92 -0.86 1.74
CA VAL A 271 10.79 -1.24 0.87
C VAL A 271 11.27 -2.03 -0.34
N PHE A 272 12.38 -1.64 -0.98
CA PHE A 272 12.95 -2.36 -2.12
C PHE A 272 13.40 -3.79 -1.75
N ARG A 273 13.94 -3.97 -0.55
CA ARG A 273 14.28 -5.30 -0.03
C ARG A 273 13.04 -6.15 0.31
N GLY A 274 11.88 -5.52 0.42
CA GLY A 274 10.66 -6.18 0.87
C GLY A 274 10.75 -6.57 2.35
N ALA A 275 11.37 -5.73 3.18
CA ALA A 275 11.39 -5.97 4.61
C ALA A 275 9.97 -5.83 5.18
N GLU A 276 9.57 -6.79 6.00
CA GLU A 276 8.28 -6.75 6.68
C GLU A 276 8.30 -5.87 7.92
N GLN A 277 7.12 -5.52 8.41
CA GLN A 277 6.96 -4.81 9.66
C GLN A 277 7.45 -5.69 10.82
N SER A 278 8.56 -5.32 11.46
CA SER A 278 9.05 -5.99 12.67
C SER A 278 8.13 -5.69 13.87
N GLU A 279 8.08 -6.58 14.85
CA GLU A 279 7.27 -6.40 16.08
C GLU A 279 7.52 -5.05 16.79
N ASP A 280 8.74 -4.52 16.71
CA ASP A 280 9.14 -3.26 17.35
C ASP A 280 8.84 -1.99 16.51
N MET A 281 8.23 -2.14 15.33
CA MET A 281 7.88 -1.06 14.40
C MET A 281 6.38 -0.77 14.45
N LEU A 282 6.02 0.52 14.52
CA LEU A 282 4.61 0.93 14.60
C LEU A 282 3.89 0.83 13.26
N LEU A 283 4.60 1.13 12.17
CA LEU A 283 4.05 1.20 10.81
C LEU A 283 4.82 0.28 9.87
N ASP A 284 4.13 -0.19 8.84
CA ASP A 284 4.75 -0.88 7.71
C ASP A 284 5.79 0.02 7.00
N PRO A 285 6.94 -0.51 6.54
CA PRO A 285 7.96 0.29 5.86
C PRO A 285 7.46 1.09 4.67
N ALA A 286 6.48 0.60 3.90
CA ALA A 286 5.92 1.36 2.77
C ALA A 286 5.10 2.57 3.24
N VAL A 287 4.37 2.43 4.35
CA VAL A 287 3.65 3.53 4.99
C VAL A 287 4.63 4.55 5.57
N MET A 288 5.70 4.09 6.23
CA MET A 288 6.73 4.97 6.77
C MET A 288 7.46 5.76 5.66
N LEU A 289 7.78 5.12 4.54
CA LEU A 289 8.32 5.81 3.36
C LEU A 289 7.34 6.88 2.84
N ALA A 290 6.05 6.57 2.76
CA ALA A 290 5.05 7.52 2.30
C ALA A 290 4.89 8.71 3.26
N ILE A 291 4.96 8.49 4.59
CA ILE A 291 4.90 9.55 5.60
C ILE A 291 6.13 10.46 5.53
N THR A 292 7.33 9.88 5.46
CA THR A 292 8.58 10.66 5.38
C THR A 292 8.64 11.51 4.11
N LYS A 293 8.22 10.95 2.96
CA LYS A 293 8.08 11.71 1.71
C LYS A 293 6.93 12.72 1.73
N GLY A 294 5.82 12.40 2.38
CA GLY A 294 4.73 13.35 2.58
C GLY A 294 5.18 14.56 3.42
N ALA A 295 5.98 14.33 4.46
CA ALA A 295 6.56 15.38 5.28
C ALA A 295 7.52 16.27 4.48
N GLU A 296 8.37 15.69 3.63
CA GLU A 296 9.24 16.42 2.69
C GLU A 296 8.41 17.36 1.80
N ILE A 297 7.37 16.85 1.15
CA ILE A 297 6.50 17.65 0.27
C ILE A 297 5.81 18.80 1.03
N VAL A 298 5.27 18.51 2.22
CA VAL A 298 4.42 19.44 2.97
C VAL A 298 5.23 20.54 3.67
N PHE A 299 6.36 20.20 4.27
CA PHE A 299 7.13 21.13 5.10
C PHE A 299 8.30 21.79 4.37
N GLU A 300 8.78 21.19 3.28
CA GLU A 300 9.94 21.65 2.53
C GLU A 300 9.55 22.05 1.10
N SER A 301 9.29 21.07 0.20
CA SER A 301 9.21 21.33 -1.25
C SER A 301 8.14 22.35 -1.65
N LEU A 302 6.93 22.29 -1.08
CA LEU A 302 5.84 23.20 -1.46
C LEU A 302 5.96 24.59 -0.83
N PRO A 303 6.19 24.74 0.48
CA PRO A 303 6.51 26.04 1.06
C PRO A 303 7.69 26.72 0.36
N GLU A 304 8.75 25.97 0.05
CA GLU A 304 9.90 26.47 -0.69
C GLU A 304 9.53 26.89 -2.11
N SER A 305 8.80 26.07 -2.86
CA SER A 305 8.28 26.44 -4.18
C SER A 305 7.43 27.72 -4.15
N ILE A 306 6.63 27.93 -3.09
CA ILE A 306 5.86 29.17 -2.89
C ILE A 306 6.81 30.36 -2.67
N ILE A 307 7.80 30.22 -1.78
CA ILE A 307 8.79 31.28 -1.51
C ILE A 307 9.58 31.63 -2.78
N GLN A 308 10.08 30.62 -3.50
CA GLN A 308 10.81 30.81 -4.75
C GLN A 308 9.94 31.49 -5.80
N THR A 309 8.66 31.12 -5.90
CA THR A 309 7.70 31.76 -6.80
C THR A 309 7.43 33.21 -6.41
N ILE A 310 7.23 33.52 -5.12
CA ILE A 310 7.04 34.89 -4.63
C ILE A 310 8.26 35.76 -4.97
N SER A 311 9.46 35.24 -4.67
CA SER A 311 10.73 35.89 -4.96
C SER A 311 10.89 36.13 -6.46
N MET A 312 10.57 35.15 -7.30
CA MET A 312 10.62 35.26 -8.76
C MET A 312 9.64 36.31 -9.30
N LEU A 313 8.39 36.31 -8.82
CA LEU A 313 7.36 37.25 -9.26
C LEU A 313 7.67 38.69 -8.86
N SER A 314 8.36 38.91 -7.74
CA SER A 314 8.73 40.24 -7.22
C SER A 314 10.07 40.76 -7.75
N SER A 315 10.90 39.89 -8.32
CA SER A 315 12.24 40.24 -8.80
C SER A 315 12.21 40.94 -10.15
N LYS A 316 13.18 41.83 -10.38
CA LYS A 316 13.36 42.47 -11.69
C LYS A 316 13.78 41.42 -12.73
N PRO A 317 13.44 41.61 -14.02
CA PRO A 317 13.81 40.66 -15.07
C PRO A 317 15.31 40.35 -15.15
N GLU A 318 16.15 41.34 -14.83
CA GLU A 318 17.62 41.23 -14.86
C GLU A 318 18.17 40.32 -13.75
N ASP A 319 17.42 40.16 -12.65
CA ASP A 319 17.82 39.35 -11.50
C ASP A 319 17.36 37.89 -11.62
N LEU A 320 16.54 37.57 -12.65
CA LEU A 320 15.99 36.25 -12.90
C LEU A 320 17.04 35.35 -13.56
N SER A 321 17.59 34.43 -12.77
CA SER A 321 18.47 33.38 -13.28
C SER A 321 17.67 32.22 -13.85
N THR A 322 18.19 31.55 -14.89
CA THR A 322 17.66 30.26 -15.39
C THR A 322 17.55 29.21 -14.29
N LEU A 323 18.42 29.29 -13.26
CA LEU A 323 18.38 28.43 -12.09
C LEU A 323 17.07 28.55 -11.30
N ASN A 324 16.47 29.75 -11.22
CA ASN A 324 15.23 29.96 -10.46
C ASN A 324 14.04 29.29 -11.16
N TYR A 325 13.97 29.40 -12.49
CA TYR A 325 12.95 28.73 -13.28
C TYR A 325 13.10 27.21 -13.22
N PHE A 326 14.34 26.72 -13.34
CA PHE A 326 14.63 25.30 -13.26
C PHE A 326 14.32 24.74 -11.86
N GLY A 327 14.66 25.45 -10.79
CA GLY A 327 14.36 25.08 -9.41
C GLY A 327 12.86 24.91 -9.19
N ILE A 328 12.06 25.93 -9.51
CA ILE A 328 10.59 25.86 -9.35
C ILE A 328 9.97 24.72 -10.17
N ILE A 329 10.36 24.56 -11.44
CA ILE A 329 9.80 23.50 -12.28
C ILE A 329 10.23 22.12 -11.77
N SER A 330 11.50 21.96 -11.42
CA SER A 330 12.05 20.70 -10.88
C SER A 330 11.34 20.32 -9.58
N SER A 331 11.11 21.27 -8.68
CA SER A 331 10.44 21.03 -7.41
C SER A 331 8.98 20.63 -7.58
N ILE A 332 8.23 21.35 -8.43
CA ILE A 332 6.83 21.00 -8.71
C ILE A 332 6.73 19.61 -9.35
N VAL A 333 7.58 19.29 -10.32
CA VAL A 333 7.58 17.98 -10.99
C VAL A 333 7.99 16.88 -10.02
N SER A 334 9.05 17.08 -9.24
CA SER A 334 9.52 16.12 -8.23
C SER A 334 8.45 15.87 -7.17
N ALA A 335 7.92 16.92 -6.56
CA ALA A 335 6.86 16.83 -5.57
C ALA A 335 5.61 16.14 -6.14
N GLY A 336 5.19 16.49 -7.36
CA GLY A 336 4.03 15.88 -8.02
C GLY A 336 4.22 14.38 -8.30
N LEU A 337 5.42 13.96 -8.72
CA LEU A 337 5.79 12.55 -8.93
C LEU A 337 5.88 11.78 -7.62
N ILE A 338 6.58 12.32 -6.61
CA ILE A 338 6.72 11.70 -5.28
C ILE A 338 5.34 11.53 -4.64
N PHE A 339 4.49 12.57 -4.69
CA PHE A 339 3.13 12.52 -4.16
C PHE A 339 2.29 11.46 -4.86
N ALA A 340 2.39 11.38 -6.19
CA ALA A 340 1.67 10.39 -6.96
C ALA A 340 2.12 8.96 -6.64
N ASP A 341 3.44 8.72 -6.53
CA ASP A 341 3.98 7.39 -6.25
C ASP A 341 3.71 6.93 -4.82
N ALA A 342 3.97 7.78 -3.82
CA ALA A 342 3.69 7.49 -2.42
C ALA A 342 2.22 7.08 -2.26
N HIS A 343 1.35 7.78 -2.99
CA HIS A 343 -0.05 7.50 -2.95
C HIS A 343 -0.45 6.16 -3.61
N LEU A 344 0.06 5.88 -4.81
CA LEU A 344 -0.13 4.60 -5.48
C LEU A 344 0.48 3.44 -4.69
N GLY A 345 1.57 3.68 -3.97
CA GLY A 345 2.21 2.75 -3.05
C GLY A 345 1.28 2.33 -1.92
N ILE A 346 0.68 3.30 -1.22
CA ILE A 346 -0.31 3.05 -0.17
C ILE A 346 -1.52 2.28 -0.74
N ALA A 347 -2.04 2.70 -1.89
CA ALA A 347 -3.19 2.01 -2.50
C ALA A 347 -2.88 0.55 -2.84
N ARG A 348 -1.69 0.26 -3.39
CA ARG A 348 -1.24 -1.11 -3.65
C ARG A 348 -1.09 -1.93 -2.38
N SER A 349 -0.53 -1.36 -1.32
CA SER A 349 -0.39 -2.04 -0.02
C SER A 349 -1.76 -2.39 0.56
N ASN A 350 -2.68 -1.43 0.56
CA ASN A 350 -4.03 -1.62 1.09
C ASN A 350 -4.86 -2.61 0.26
N ILE A 351 -4.62 -2.75 -1.05
CA ILE A 351 -5.28 -3.79 -1.86
C ILE A 351 -4.82 -5.19 -1.43
N VAL A 352 -3.57 -5.37 -1.01
CA VAL A 352 -3.12 -6.68 -0.50
C VAL A 352 -3.83 -7.01 0.82
N GLY A 353 -3.93 -6.05 1.73
CA GLY A 353 -4.59 -6.24 3.02
C GLY A 353 -6.12 -6.25 2.97
N SER A 354 -6.74 -5.59 1.99
CA SER A 354 -8.18 -5.52 1.85
C SER A 354 -8.64 -5.45 0.38
N PRO A 355 -8.48 -6.53 -0.40
CA PRO A 355 -8.60 -6.52 -1.87
C PRO A 355 -9.98 -6.15 -2.38
N LYS A 356 -11.03 -6.43 -1.61
CA LYS A 356 -12.42 -6.15 -2.00
C LYS A 356 -12.96 -4.86 -1.39
N ASN A 357 -12.15 -4.15 -0.59
CA ASN A 357 -12.61 -2.93 0.05
C ASN A 357 -12.82 -1.81 -1.01
N PRO A 358 -14.03 -1.26 -1.14
CA PRO A 358 -14.33 -0.23 -2.13
C PRO A 358 -13.66 1.13 -1.86
N VAL A 359 -12.94 1.30 -0.75
CA VAL A 359 -12.10 2.48 -0.50
C VAL A 359 -10.74 2.34 -1.19
N TYR A 360 -10.21 1.13 -1.26
CA TYR A 360 -8.83 0.86 -1.70
C TYR A 360 -8.76 0.18 -3.08
N ASN A 361 -9.82 -0.51 -3.51
CA ASN A 361 -9.87 -1.26 -4.77
C ASN A 361 -10.20 -0.40 -6.01
N TRP A 362 -9.55 0.76 -6.15
CA TRP A 362 -9.73 1.64 -7.32
C TRP A 362 -8.68 1.44 -8.41
N LEU A 363 -7.61 0.70 -8.12
CA LEU A 363 -6.53 0.44 -9.07
C LEU A 363 -6.99 -0.56 -10.14
N PRO A 364 -6.92 -0.19 -11.43
CA PRO A 364 -7.31 -1.10 -12.50
C PRO A 364 -6.36 -2.30 -12.60
N THR A 365 -6.92 -3.46 -12.92
CA THR A 365 -6.18 -4.71 -13.16
C THR A 365 -5.53 -4.74 -14.54
N ASP A 366 -6.12 -4.07 -15.53
CA ASP A 366 -5.54 -3.95 -16.87
C ASP A 366 -4.32 -3.02 -16.87
N LYS A 367 -3.23 -3.47 -17.50
CA LYS A 367 -1.96 -2.74 -17.56
C LYS A 367 -2.12 -1.38 -18.25
N GLY A 368 -2.87 -1.33 -19.36
CA GLY A 368 -3.05 -0.11 -20.14
C GLY A 368 -3.83 0.94 -19.35
N ASP A 369 -4.92 0.53 -18.72
CA ASP A 369 -5.72 1.41 -17.88
C ASP A 369 -4.96 1.82 -16.61
N PHE A 370 -4.12 0.94 -16.05
CA PHE A 370 -3.21 1.28 -14.95
C PHE A 370 -2.27 2.42 -15.30
N TYR A 371 -1.56 2.33 -16.43
CA TYR A 371 -0.64 3.40 -16.85
C TYR A 371 -1.35 4.72 -17.14
N LYS A 372 -2.55 4.69 -17.73
CA LYS A 372 -3.36 5.89 -17.95
C LYS A 372 -3.85 6.48 -16.63
N CYS A 373 -4.30 5.65 -15.70
CA CYS A 373 -4.73 6.05 -14.36
C CYS A 373 -3.58 6.75 -13.62
N MET A 374 -2.41 6.10 -13.57
CA MET A 374 -1.18 6.68 -12.98
C MET A 374 -0.76 7.97 -13.67
N GLY A 375 -0.69 7.99 -15.01
CA GLY A 375 -0.28 9.17 -15.77
C GLY A 375 -1.26 10.34 -15.62
N GLY A 376 -2.56 10.07 -15.60
CA GLY A 376 -3.59 11.07 -15.33
C GLY A 376 -3.47 11.66 -13.92
N TYR A 377 -3.17 10.82 -12.94
CA TYR A 377 -2.96 11.26 -11.56
C TYR A 377 -1.71 12.12 -11.40
N ILE A 378 -0.58 11.74 -12.03
CA ILE A 378 0.65 12.56 -12.07
C ILE A 378 0.39 13.90 -12.75
N LEU A 379 -0.32 13.89 -13.89
CA LEU A 379 -0.65 15.11 -14.61
C LEU A 379 -1.51 16.06 -13.77
N PHE A 380 -2.48 15.49 -13.03
CA PHE A 380 -3.29 16.22 -12.08
C PHE A 380 -2.44 16.82 -10.96
N THR A 381 -1.59 16.03 -10.28
CA THR A 381 -0.83 16.50 -9.12
C THR A 381 0.14 17.64 -9.48
N ILE A 382 0.93 17.47 -10.54
CA ILE A 382 1.87 18.50 -11.02
C ILE A 382 1.13 19.81 -11.34
N SER A 383 0.07 19.71 -12.15
CA SER A 383 -0.67 20.90 -12.60
C SER A 383 -1.44 21.57 -11.46
N TYR A 384 -1.97 20.78 -10.52
CA TYR A 384 -2.67 21.28 -9.33
C TYR A 384 -1.70 21.99 -8.39
N PHE A 385 -0.51 21.43 -8.17
CA PHE A 385 0.54 22.08 -7.38
C PHE A 385 0.95 23.42 -8.01
N SER A 386 1.16 23.46 -9.34
CA SER A 386 1.46 24.72 -10.04
C SER A 386 0.38 25.79 -9.81
N CYS A 387 -0.91 25.41 -9.90
CA CYS A 387 -2.01 26.33 -9.64
C CYS A 387 -1.98 26.85 -8.21
N ASN A 388 -1.83 25.97 -7.23
CA ASN A 388 -1.85 26.34 -5.82
C ASN A 388 -0.65 27.21 -5.44
N ILE A 389 0.55 26.85 -5.89
CA ILE A 389 1.76 27.64 -5.65
C ILE A 389 1.61 29.04 -6.22
N PHE A 390 1.14 29.15 -7.47
CA PHE A 390 0.90 30.45 -8.10
C PHE A 390 -0.16 31.26 -7.36
N ALA A 391 -1.30 30.65 -7.00
CA ALA A 391 -2.36 31.32 -6.26
C ALA A 391 -1.88 31.78 -4.88
N PHE A 392 -1.17 30.96 -4.12
CA PHE A 392 -0.60 31.34 -2.82
C PHE A 392 0.43 32.46 -2.94
N ALA A 393 1.27 32.44 -3.98
CA ALA A 393 2.22 33.50 -4.23
C ALA A 393 1.51 34.84 -4.48
N ILE A 394 0.47 34.84 -5.32
CA ILE A 394 -0.38 36.02 -5.56
C ILE A 394 -1.10 36.47 -4.29
N ALA A 395 -1.61 35.53 -3.48
CA ALA A 395 -2.26 35.83 -2.19
C ALA A 395 -1.29 36.55 -1.25
N TYR A 396 -0.07 36.02 -1.13
CA TYR A 396 0.97 36.55 -0.26
C TYR A 396 1.37 37.95 -0.69
N LEU A 397 1.58 38.17 -2.00
CA LEU A 397 1.95 39.48 -2.52
C LEU A 397 0.88 40.54 -2.28
N LYS A 398 -0.40 40.15 -2.39
CA LYS A 398 -1.52 41.09 -2.23
C LYS A 398 -1.90 41.37 -0.79
N PHE A 399 -1.97 40.33 0.04
CA PHE A 399 -2.56 40.40 1.38
C PHE A 399 -1.53 40.19 2.51
N GLY A 400 -0.32 39.77 2.19
CA GLY A 400 0.72 39.43 3.15
C GLY A 400 0.54 38.05 3.80
N GLY A 401 1.61 37.54 4.40
CA GLY A 401 1.64 36.19 4.98
C GLY A 401 0.66 35.96 6.13
N SER A 402 0.42 36.96 6.98
CA SER A 402 -0.52 36.84 8.11
C SER A 402 -1.96 36.62 7.65
N ALA A 403 -2.38 37.26 6.56
CA ALA A 403 -3.71 37.06 5.98
C ALA A 403 -3.84 35.66 5.38
N VAL A 404 -2.84 35.20 4.62
CA VAL A 404 -2.81 33.84 4.06
C VAL A 404 -2.90 32.79 5.16
N LEU A 405 -2.10 32.92 6.22
CA LEU A 405 -2.14 32.01 7.36
C LEU A 405 -3.51 32.01 8.05
N SER A 406 -4.11 33.20 8.24
CA SER A 406 -5.43 33.33 8.86
C SER A 406 -6.51 32.64 8.05
N VAL A 407 -6.47 32.73 6.72
CA VAL A 407 -7.41 32.03 5.82
C VAL A 407 -7.24 30.52 5.93
N ILE A 408 -6.01 30.00 5.90
CA ILE A 408 -5.75 28.55 6.02
C ILE A 408 -6.26 28.03 7.37
N ILE A 409 -5.99 28.73 8.47
CA ILE A 409 -6.48 28.35 9.81
C ILE A 409 -8.00 28.39 9.85
N THR A 410 -8.61 29.41 9.25
CA THR A 410 -10.08 29.54 9.19
C THR A 410 -10.72 28.38 8.41
N GLU A 411 -10.14 28.01 7.27
CA GLU A 411 -10.58 26.86 6.48
C GLU A 411 -10.46 25.55 7.25
N LEU A 412 -9.34 25.33 7.93
CA LEU A 412 -9.15 24.16 8.80
C LEU A 412 -10.23 24.11 9.88
N ILE A 413 -10.44 25.20 10.61
CA ILE A 413 -11.47 25.28 11.65
C ILE A 413 -12.85 25.00 11.04
N ALA A 414 -13.17 25.56 9.88
CA ALA A 414 -14.45 25.30 9.21
C ALA A 414 -14.65 23.82 8.86
N VAL A 415 -13.61 23.14 8.36
CA VAL A 415 -13.65 21.68 8.10
C VAL A 415 -13.86 20.89 9.38
N LEU A 416 -13.12 21.23 10.45
CA LEU A 416 -13.25 20.55 11.74
C LEU A 416 -14.65 20.74 12.35
N LEU A 417 -15.20 21.95 12.28
CA LEU A 417 -16.56 22.26 12.74
C LEU A 417 -17.62 21.58 11.88
N PHE A 418 -17.44 21.54 10.56
CA PHE A 418 -18.33 20.82 9.65
C PHE A 418 -18.40 19.34 10.03
N LYS A 419 -17.25 18.69 10.19
CA LYS A 419 -17.18 17.29 10.60
C LYS A 419 -17.81 17.03 11.97
N HIS A 420 -17.53 17.90 12.93
CA HIS A 420 -18.12 17.77 14.26
C HIS A 420 -19.65 17.93 14.27
N PHE A 421 -20.18 19.02 13.70
CA PHE A 421 -21.60 19.37 13.82
C PHE A 421 -22.48 18.74 12.75
N VAL A 422 -21.96 18.54 11.53
CA VAL A 422 -22.73 18.08 10.39
C VAL A 422 -22.64 16.57 10.24
N ASP A 423 -21.45 15.98 10.39
CA ASP A 423 -21.27 14.52 10.34
C ASP A 423 -21.47 13.85 11.72
N GLY A 424 -21.43 14.61 12.82
CA GLY A 424 -21.60 14.07 14.17
C GLY A 424 -20.44 13.18 14.61
N GLU A 425 -19.27 13.38 13.99
CA GLU A 425 -18.06 12.62 14.19
C GLU A 425 -16.97 13.59 14.63
N LEU A 426 -16.42 13.39 15.83
CA LEU A 426 -15.26 14.13 16.32
C LEU A 426 -14.05 13.23 16.13
N PHE A 427 -13.11 13.62 15.27
CA PHE A 427 -11.95 12.83 14.90
C PHE A 427 -11.24 12.24 16.12
N ALA A 428 -11.24 10.92 16.23
CA ALA A 428 -10.69 10.20 17.36
C ALA A 428 -9.92 9.00 16.84
N ILE A 429 -8.63 8.93 17.20
CA ILE A 429 -7.76 7.84 16.77
C ILE A 429 -7.38 7.04 18.02
N SER A 430 -7.70 5.75 18.01
CA SER A 430 -7.38 4.84 19.11
C SER A 430 -5.89 4.50 19.06
N ILE A 431 -5.03 5.38 19.60
CA ILE A 431 -3.59 5.09 19.71
C ILE A 431 -3.32 4.07 20.84
N ALA A 432 -4.18 4.03 21.86
CA ALA A 432 -4.09 3.10 22.96
C ALA A 432 -4.99 1.87 22.76
N LYS A 433 -4.56 0.74 23.34
CA LYS A 433 -5.36 -0.49 23.45
C LYS A 433 -6.67 -0.26 24.23
N THR A 434 -6.76 0.82 24.99
CA THR A 434 -7.94 1.24 25.75
C THR A 434 -8.41 2.62 25.25
N PRO A 435 -9.66 2.79 24.80
CA PRO A 435 -10.14 4.08 24.28
C PRO A 435 -10.16 5.14 25.39
N SER A 436 -9.53 6.28 25.15
CA SER A 436 -9.35 7.33 26.16
C SER A 436 -9.83 8.69 25.65
N LYS A 437 -10.18 9.62 26.57
CA LYS A 437 -10.45 11.01 26.16
C LYS A 437 -9.21 11.73 25.62
N ALA A 438 -8.01 11.21 25.85
CA ALA A 438 -6.80 11.77 25.28
C ALA A 438 -6.68 11.48 23.78
N ASP A 439 -7.43 10.50 23.25
CA ASP A 439 -7.39 10.05 21.84
C ASP A 439 -7.89 11.12 20.85
N TYR A 440 -8.62 12.13 21.34
CA TYR A 440 -9.07 13.28 20.54
C TYR A 440 -7.92 14.25 20.20
N ILE A 441 -6.93 14.39 21.07
CA ILE A 441 -5.78 15.28 20.83
C ILE A 441 -4.96 14.83 19.61
N PRO A 442 -4.48 13.57 19.55
CA PRO A 442 -3.77 13.09 18.38
C PRO A 442 -4.67 12.97 17.15
N GLY A 443 -5.97 12.73 17.33
CA GLY A 443 -6.95 12.80 16.24
C GLY A 443 -6.90 14.16 15.52
N VAL A 444 -7.02 15.27 16.26
CA VAL A 444 -6.94 16.62 15.69
C VAL A 444 -5.59 16.89 15.00
N LEU A 445 -4.47 16.38 15.56
CA LEU A 445 -3.15 16.55 14.96
C LEU A 445 -2.99 15.77 13.65
N ILE A 446 -3.48 14.54 13.59
CA ILE A 446 -3.45 13.72 12.38
C ILE A 446 -4.35 14.33 11.31
N GLU A 447 -5.50 14.87 11.69
CA GLU A 447 -6.37 15.58 10.75
C GLU A 447 -5.78 16.90 10.28
N LEU A 448 -5.03 17.62 11.12
CA LEU A 448 -4.24 18.76 10.65
C LEU A 448 -3.26 18.30 9.56
N VAL A 449 -2.58 17.16 9.76
CA VAL A 449 -1.67 16.60 8.75
C VAL A 449 -2.44 16.24 7.47
N TYR A 450 -3.56 15.52 7.57
CA TYR A 450 -4.38 15.21 6.41
C TYR A 450 -4.92 16.46 5.73
N PHE A 451 -5.31 17.49 6.48
CA PHE A 451 -5.85 18.73 5.94
C PHE A 451 -4.79 19.47 5.15
N VAL A 452 -3.58 19.55 5.71
CA VAL A 452 -2.45 20.18 5.01
C VAL A 452 -2.12 19.38 3.76
N ALA A 453 -2.03 18.04 3.87
CA ALA A 453 -1.75 17.18 2.74
C ALA A 453 -2.87 17.23 1.66
N ALA A 454 -4.14 17.32 2.07
CA ALA A 454 -5.31 17.44 1.20
C ALA A 454 -5.46 18.83 0.58
N SER A 455 -5.02 19.87 1.29
CA SER A 455 -4.95 21.25 0.79
C SER A 455 -3.89 21.37 -0.30
N VAL A 456 -2.83 20.60 -0.16
CA VAL A 456 -1.72 20.49 -1.10
C VAL A 456 -2.09 19.68 -2.33
N GLY A 457 -2.67 18.48 -2.14
CA GLY A 457 -2.89 17.48 -3.18
C GLY A 457 -4.05 16.55 -2.87
N TYR A 458 -4.45 15.70 -3.81
CA TYR A 458 -5.59 14.81 -3.59
C TYR A 458 -5.20 13.46 -3.00
N LEU A 459 -5.18 13.30 -1.67
CA LEU A 459 -4.97 11.97 -1.08
C LEU A 459 -6.23 11.11 -1.22
N THR A 460 -6.18 9.98 -1.95
CA THR A 460 -7.34 9.07 -1.96
C THR A 460 -7.58 8.39 -0.62
N HIS A 461 -6.56 8.32 0.24
CA HIS A 461 -6.70 7.75 1.58
C HIS A 461 -7.50 8.65 2.53
N SER A 462 -7.45 9.97 2.36
CA SER A 462 -8.29 10.88 3.15
C SER A 462 -9.78 10.73 2.84
N LYS A 463 -10.14 9.95 1.80
CA LYS A 463 -11.52 9.56 1.56
C LYS A 463 -12.04 8.47 2.47
N ASN A 464 -11.17 7.83 3.26
CA ASN A 464 -11.66 6.94 4.29
C ASN A 464 -12.69 7.74 5.14
N PRO A 465 -13.95 7.28 5.23
CA PRO A 465 -15.00 8.04 5.93
C PRO A 465 -14.68 8.32 7.40
N ALA A 466 -13.78 7.55 8.01
CA ALA A 466 -13.27 7.82 9.36
C ALA A 466 -12.31 9.02 9.45
N GLU A 467 -11.70 9.41 8.33
CA GLU A 467 -10.87 10.61 8.16
C GLU A 467 -11.77 11.77 7.66
N PHE A 468 -11.43 12.44 6.54
CA PHE A 468 -12.32 13.44 5.92
C PHE A 468 -13.51 12.85 5.17
N GLY A 469 -13.40 11.62 4.68
CA GLY A 469 -14.43 11.04 3.83
C GLY A 469 -14.47 11.66 2.43
N PRO A 470 -15.13 10.98 1.48
CA PRO A 470 -14.96 11.27 0.07
C PRO A 470 -15.49 12.65 -0.33
N HIS A 471 -16.67 13.02 0.21
CA HIS A 471 -17.29 14.30 -0.08
C HIS A 471 -16.48 15.51 0.40
N VAL A 472 -15.89 15.47 1.60
CA VAL A 472 -15.08 16.58 2.12
C VAL A 472 -13.78 16.70 1.32
N THR A 473 -13.07 15.59 1.09
CA THR A 473 -11.82 15.63 0.31
C THR A 473 -12.06 16.16 -1.10
N SER A 474 -13.10 15.70 -1.78
CA SER A 474 -13.42 16.15 -3.13
C SER A 474 -13.93 17.60 -3.16
N ALA A 475 -14.71 18.02 -2.16
CA ALA A 475 -15.13 19.41 -2.00
C ALA A 475 -13.94 20.34 -1.74
N LEU A 476 -12.93 19.90 -0.97
CA LEU A 476 -11.72 20.68 -0.70
C LEU A 476 -10.90 20.95 -1.96
N ILE A 477 -10.76 19.98 -2.89
CA ILE A 477 -10.11 20.27 -4.18
C ILE A 477 -10.89 21.34 -4.95
N ILE A 478 -12.21 21.15 -5.09
CA ILE A 478 -13.05 22.07 -5.86
C ILE A 478 -12.97 23.46 -5.25
N TRP A 479 -13.10 23.54 -3.93
CA TRP A 479 -12.97 24.76 -3.15
C TRP A 479 -11.62 25.43 -3.39
N ARG A 480 -10.51 24.69 -3.30
CA ARG A 480 -9.17 25.23 -3.49
C ARG A 480 -8.95 25.75 -4.92
N MET A 481 -9.41 25.02 -5.94
CA MET A 481 -9.34 25.47 -7.33
C MET A 481 -10.22 26.70 -7.57
N ALA A 482 -11.43 26.75 -7.02
CA ALA A 482 -12.36 27.86 -7.18
C ALA A 482 -11.85 29.12 -6.47
N THR A 483 -11.40 28.99 -5.23
CA THR A 483 -10.83 30.11 -4.45
C THR A 483 -9.53 30.60 -5.05
N GLY A 484 -8.62 29.71 -5.45
CA GLY A 484 -7.40 30.07 -6.16
C GLY A 484 -7.68 30.82 -7.47
N SER A 485 -8.65 30.36 -8.26
CA SER A 485 -9.04 31.03 -9.50
C SER A 485 -9.61 32.42 -9.25
N THR A 486 -10.50 32.53 -8.26
CA THR A 486 -11.11 33.79 -7.83
C THR A 486 -10.03 34.78 -7.39
N LEU A 487 -9.10 34.32 -6.56
CA LEU A 487 -7.98 35.11 -6.08
C LEU A 487 -7.12 35.61 -7.25
N VAL A 488 -6.73 34.74 -8.19
CA VAL A 488 -5.93 35.14 -9.34
C VAL A 488 -6.67 36.16 -10.20
N ILE A 489 -7.97 35.95 -10.48
CA ILE A 489 -8.80 36.88 -11.25
C ILE A 489 -8.80 38.29 -10.66
N PHE A 490 -8.97 38.41 -9.34
CA PHE A 490 -9.11 39.71 -8.68
C PHE A 490 -7.77 40.35 -8.28
N ALA A 491 -6.81 39.57 -7.77
CA ALA A 491 -5.57 40.12 -7.23
C ALA A 491 -4.50 40.36 -8.30
N LEU A 492 -4.42 39.52 -9.34
CA LEU A 492 -3.36 39.63 -10.36
C LEU A 492 -3.40 40.98 -11.12
N PRO A 493 -4.57 41.48 -11.59
CA PRO A 493 -4.63 42.78 -12.27
C PRO A 493 -4.23 43.95 -11.36
N GLU A 494 -4.60 43.89 -10.09
CA GLU A 494 -4.25 44.93 -9.12
C GLU A 494 -2.75 44.94 -8.84
N LEU A 495 -2.14 43.78 -8.60
CA LEU A 495 -0.69 43.65 -8.39
C LEU A 495 0.12 44.13 -9.60
N ALA A 496 -0.34 43.82 -10.82
CA ALA A 496 0.29 44.31 -12.03
C ALA A 496 0.19 45.83 -12.17
N LYS A 497 -0.96 46.42 -11.81
CA LYS A 497 -1.16 47.88 -11.82
C LYS A 497 -0.31 48.59 -10.76
N GLU A 498 -0.14 47.98 -9.60
CA GLU A 498 0.71 48.47 -8.50
C GLU A 498 2.22 48.33 -8.80
N GLY A 499 2.59 47.63 -9.87
CA GLY A 499 3.99 47.45 -10.28
C GLY A 499 4.73 46.36 -9.50
N PHE A 500 4.03 45.52 -8.73
CA PHE A 500 4.64 44.40 -8.00
C PHE A 500 5.11 43.26 -8.92
N LEU A 501 4.63 43.22 -10.16
CA LEU A 501 4.92 42.16 -11.15
C LEU A 501 5.64 42.75 -12.36
N PRO A 502 6.96 43.00 -12.28
CA PRO A 502 7.67 43.82 -13.25
C PRO A 502 7.81 43.19 -14.64
N TRP A 503 7.69 41.86 -14.75
CA TRP A 503 7.87 41.12 -16.00
C TRP A 503 6.64 40.30 -16.42
N LEU A 504 5.70 40.05 -15.50
CA LEU A 504 4.54 39.21 -15.76
C LEU A 504 3.32 40.05 -16.17
N SER A 505 2.95 40.00 -17.45
CA SER A 505 1.71 40.61 -17.91
C SER A 505 0.48 39.91 -17.30
N VAL A 506 -0.60 40.66 -17.05
CA VAL A 506 -1.87 40.10 -16.55
C VAL A 506 -2.35 38.96 -17.45
N THR A 507 -2.36 39.17 -18.77
CA THR A 507 -2.77 38.14 -19.74
C THR A 507 -1.88 36.91 -19.68
N GLY A 508 -0.57 37.08 -19.55
CA GLY A 508 0.38 35.97 -19.44
C GLY A 508 0.18 35.16 -18.16
N GLY A 509 0.03 35.84 -17.01
CA GLY A 509 -0.23 35.18 -15.73
C GLY A 509 -1.58 34.45 -15.71
N MET A 510 -2.65 35.05 -16.25
CA MET A 510 -3.94 34.38 -16.42
C MET A 510 -3.83 33.17 -17.33
N ALA A 511 -3.18 33.30 -18.48
CA ALA A 511 -3.03 32.21 -19.45
C ALA A 511 -2.25 31.04 -18.83
N LEU A 512 -1.16 31.30 -18.10
CA LEU A 512 -0.40 30.28 -17.39
C LEU A 512 -1.27 29.55 -16.37
N TYR A 513 -1.92 30.30 -15.47
CA TYR A 513 -2.75 29.73 -14.42
C TYR A 513 -3.91 28.87 -14.97
N PHE A 514 -4.69 29.41 -15.91
CA PHE A 514 -5.83 28.68 -16.48
C PHE A 514 -5.42 27.50 -17.36
N SER A 515 -4.23 27.53 -17.96
CA SER A 515 -3.68 26.37 -18.67
C SER A 515 -3.32 25.24 -17.71
N CYS A 516 -2.69 25.55 -16.57
CA CYS A 516 -2.45 24.57 -15.51
C CYS A 516 -3.77 24.06 -14.92
N LEU A 517 -4.75 24.93 -14.70
CA LEU A 517 -6.06 24.54 -14.20
C LEU A 517 -6.77 23.57 -15.16
N ALA A 518 -6.82 23.90 -16.45
CA ALA A 518 -7.39 23.02 -17.47
C ALA A 518 -6.66 21.67 -17.54
N THR A 519 -5.33 21.69 -17.47
CA THR A 519 -4.50 20.48 -17.47
C THR A 519 -4.76 19.62 -16.24
N SER A 520 -4.96 20.23 -15.07
CA SER A 520 -5.32 19.50 -13.84
C SER A 520 -6.66 18.78 -13.99
N TRP A 521 -7.69 19.44 -14.54
CA TRP A 521 -8.99 18.82 -14.80
C TRP A 521 -8.92 17.69 -15.83
N ILE A 522 -8.10 17.85 -16.88
CA ILE A 522 -7.84 16.80 -17.86
C ILE A 522 -7.17 15.59 -17.19
N GLY A 523 -6.14 15.82 -16.37
CA GLY A 523 -5.46 14.78 -15.59
C GLY A 523 -6.44 14.03 -14.69
N LEU A 524 -7.29 14.77 -13.98
CA LEU A 524 -8.32 14.21 -13.10
C LEU A 524 -9.36 13.39 -13.89
N ALA A 525 -9.79 13.87 -15.06
CA ALA A 525 -10.70 13.14 -15.93
C ALA A 525 -10.08 11.83 -16.47
N ILE A 526 -8.81 11.87 -16.88
CA ILE A 526 -8.06 10.67 -17.29
C ILE A 526 -7.97 9.69 -16.12
N PHE A 527 -7.61 10.17 -14.94
CA PHE A 527 -7.53 9.37 -13.72
C PHE A 527 -8.85 8.65 -13.43
N PHE A 528 -9.96 9.37 -13.31
CA PHE A 528 -11.28 8.80 -13.02
C PHE A 528 -11.79 7.86 -14.12
N ARG A 529 -11.52 8.18 -15.38
CA ARG A 529 -11.99 7.37 -16.51
C ARG A 529 -11.38 5.98 -16.51
N ASN A 530 -10.11 5.88 -16.10
CA ASN A 530 -9.31 4.65 -16.15
C ASN A 530 -9.20 3.93 -14.80
N MET A 531 -9.99 4.32 -13.79
CA MET A 531 -10.15 3.52 -12.56
C MET A 531 -10.78 2.16 -12.85
N ALA A 532 -10.55 1.20 -11.94
CA ALA A 532 -11.17 -0.12 -11.99
C ALA A 532 -12.68 -0.03 -12.26
N LYS A 533 -13.18 -0.88 -13.15
CA LYS A 533 -14.59 -0.85 -13.59
C LYS A 533 -15.56 -1.23 -12.46
N GLU A 534 -15.12 -2.11 -11.58
CA GLU A 534 -15.84 -2.56 -10.39
C GLU A 534 -15.84 -1.50 -9.29
N HIS A 535 -14.97 -0.50 -9.39
CA HIS A 535 -14.92 0.59 -8.42
C HIS A 535 -16.12 1.51 -8.61
N GLU A 536 -16.90 1.68 -7.56
CA GLU A 536 -18.02 2.60 -7.51
C GLU A 536 -17.52 4.05 -7.50
N ARG A 537 -17.25 4.61 -8.68
CA ARG A 537 -16.73 5.98 -8.88
C ARG A 537 -17.57 7.05 -8.17
N TRP A 538 -18.87 6.83 -8.04
CA TRP A 538 -19.78 7.74 -7.35
C TRP A 538 -19.51 7.83 -5.84
N ARG A 539 -18.88 6.82 -5.21
CA ARG A 539 -18.44 6.87 -3.81
C ARG A 539 -17.46 8.01 -3.55
N TRP A 540 -16.79 8.53 -4.57
CA TRP A 540 -15.86 9.66 -4.44
C TRP A 540 -16.54 10.99 -4.16
N TRP A 541 -17.83 11.08 -4.44
CA TRP A 541 -18.65 12.27 -4.27
C TRP A 541 -19.74 12.07 -3.22
N ARG A 542 -20.00 10.81 -2.86
CA ARG A 542 -21.01 10.45 -1.88
C ARG A 542 -20.63 11.01 -0.52
N ARG A 543 -21.58 11.68 0.13
CA ARG A 543 -21.49 11.93 1.57
C ARG A 543 -21.66 10.59 2.30
N GLN A 544 -20.62 10.19 3.01
CA GLN A 544 -20.58 8.98 3.81
C GLN A 544 -19.81 9.31 5.08
N THR A 545 -20.43 9.10 6.22
CA THR A 545 -19.77 9.25 7.52
C THR A 545 -19.03 7.96 7.89
N GLY A 546 -18.07 8.02 8.82
CA GLY A 546 -17.40 6.83 9.37
C GLY A 546 -18.38 5.77 9.87
N LYS A 547 -19.43 6.18 10.59
CA LYS A 547 -20.50 5.27 11.07
C LYS A 547 -21.23 4.58 9.93
N GLN A 548 -21.69 5.35 8.93
CA GLN A 548 -22.38 4.79 7.76
C GLN A 548 -21.46 3.86 6.98
N HIS A 549 -20.17 4.17 6.92
CA HIS A 549 -19.19 3.30 6.29
C HIS A 549 -19.04 1.98 7.03
N THR A 550 -18.88 2.02 8.36
CA THR A 550 -18.83 0.82 9.19
C THR A 550 -20.11 0.00 9.09
N GLU A 551 -21.29 0.63 9.05
CA GLU A 551 -22.57 -0.07 8.82
C GLU A 551 -22.61 -0.76 7.44
N GLU A 552 -22.16 -0.09 6.38
CA GLU A 552 -22.08 -0.71 5.05
C GLU A 552 -21.09 -1.87 5.01
N MET A 553 -19.94 -1.76 5.69
CA MET A 553 -19.01 -2.90 5.81
C MET A 553 -19.65 -4.05 6.56
N TRP A 554 -20.39 -3.74 7.63
CA TRP A 554 -21.13 -4.73 8.41
C TRP A 554 -22.12 -5.49 7.55
N ASP A 555 -22.81 -4.79 6.64
CA ASP A 555 -23.82 -5.37 5.76
C ASP A 555 -23.22 -6.02 4.50
N ALA A 556 -21.94 -5.79 4.22
CA ALA A 556 -21.29 -6.32 3.05
C ALA A 556 -21.37 -7.85 3.01
N LYS A 557 -21.77 -8.42 1.88
CA LYS A 557 -21.83 -9.88 1.71
C LYS A 557 -20.44 -10.49 1.54
N GLU A 558 -19.48 -9.68 1.12
CA GLU A 558 -18.13 -10.11 0.81
C GLU A 558 -17.18 -9.75 1.94
N ILE A 559 -16.24 -10.65 2.22
CA ILE A 559 -15.12 -10.40 3.13
C ILE A 559 -14.17 -9.42 2.44
N TRP A 560 -13.82 -8.34 3.12
CA TRP A 560 -13.00 -7.27 2.59
C TRP A 560 -11.53 -7.44 2.94
N SER A 561 -11.23 -7.87 4.17
CA SER A 561 -9.85 -8.09 4.62
C SER A 561 -9.28 -9.42 4.11
N ALA A 562 -8.03 -9.39 3.67
CA ALA A 562 -7.31 -10.60 3.30
C ALA A 562 -7.05 -11.48 4.55
N GLY A 563 -7.01 -12.80 4.35
CA GLY A 563 -6.71 -13.76 5.41
C GLY A 563 -7.85 -14.03 6.40
N CYS A 564 -8.98 -13.34 6.30
CA CYS A 564 -10.16 -13.65 7.10
C CYS A 564 -10.94 -14.81 6.47
N GLU A 565 -11.19 -15.86 7.23
CA GLU A 565 -11.98 -17.01 6.78
C GLU A 565 -13.48 -16.72 6.88
N THR A 566 -13.85 -15.88 7.84
CA THR A 566 -15.24 -15.56 8.16
C THR A 566 -15.49 -14.06 8.17
N LYS A 567 -16.75 -13.67 7.94
CA LYS A 567 -17.17 -12.28 8.01
C LYS A 567 -17.06 -11.74 9.43
N GLU A 568 -17.30 -12.58 10.43
CA GLU A 568 -17.17 -12.23 11.85
C GLU A 568 -15.73 -11.89 12.22
N GLU A 569 -14.76 -12.64 11.68
CA GLU A 569 -13.33 -12.36 11.85
C GLU A 569 -12.92 -11.05 11.19
N ASP A 570 -13.39 -10.79 9.97
CA ASP A 570 -13.15 -9.51 9.27
C ASP A 570 -13.69 -8.34 10.10
N ILE A 571 -14.97 -8.40 10.49
CA ILE A 571 -15.62 -7.44 11.37
C ILE A 571 -14.82 -7.22 12.67
N LEU A 572 -14.27 -8.29 13.25
CA LEU A 572 -13.46 -8.19 14.44
C LEU A 572 -12.16 -7.43 14.22
N ASN A 573 -11.45 -7.73 13.13
CA ASN A 573 -10.24 -7.01 12.77
C ASN A 573 -10.52 -5.51 12.62
N TRP A 574 -11.67 -5.13 12.09
CA TRP A 574 -12.09 -3.72 12.07
C TRP A 574 -12.31 -3.14 13.47
N PHE A 575 -12.99 -3.87 14.37
CA PHE A 575 -13.23 -3.40 15.74
C PHE A 575 -11.98 -3.18 16.57
N MET A 576 -10.97 -4.00 16.33
CA MET A 576 -9.69 -3.87 17.03
C MET A 576 -8.92 -2.63 16.58
N ASN A 577 -9.11 -2.21 15.33
CA ASN A 577 -8.32 -1.15 14.70
C ASN A 577 -9.02 0.22 14.63
N ILE A 578 -10.36 0.27 14.66
CA ILE A 578 -11.13 1.52 14.59
C ILE A 578 -11.50 2.04 15.99
N HIS A 579 -11.50 3.36 16.17
CA HIS A 579 -11.92 3.99 17.41
C HIS A 579 -13.44 3.81 17.65
N PRO A 580 -13.90 3.52 18.89
CA PRO A 580 -15.30 3.19 19.17
C PRO A 580 -16.35 4.22 18.78
N LEU A 581 -15.94 5.47 18.62
CA LEU A 581 -16.82 6.55 18.17
C LEU A 581 -17.47 6.29 16.81
N TYR A 582 -16.79 5.58 15.92
CA TYR A 582 -17.28 5.29 14.57
C TYR A 582 -18.19 4.06 14.52
N PHE A 583 -18.45 3.42 15.67
CA PHE A 583 -19.25 2.21 15.69
C PHE A 583 -20.75 2.46 15.85
N PRO A 584 -21.59 1.68 15.14
CA PRO A 584 -23.01 1.59 15.43
C PRO A 584 -23.22 0.76 16.71
N MET A 585 -23.01 1.39 17.88
CA MET A 585 -22.96 0.69 19.19
C MET A 585 -24.20 -0.16 19.50
N ASP A 586 -25.40 0.29 19.12
CA ASP A 586 -26.63 -0.49 19.31
C ASP A 586 -26.63 -1.78 18.47
N ARG A 587 -26.02 -1.73 17.28
CA ARG A 587 -25.85 -2.90 16.40
C ARG A 587 -24.80 -3.86 16.94
N ILE A 588 -23.67 -3.35 17.45
CA ILE A 588 -22.67 -4.18 18.14
C ILE A 588 -23.33 -4.94 19.30
N LYS A 589 -24.10 -4.21 20.11
CA LYS A 589 -24.82 -4.80 21.24
C LYS A 589 -25.75 -5.91 20.77
N SER A 590 -26.57 -5.65 19.76
CA SER A 590 -27.49 -6.64 19.19
C SER A 590 -26.75 -7.88 18.69
N TRP A 591 -25.64 -7.68 17.98
CA TRP A 591 -24.81 -8.77 17.46
C TRP A 591 -24.21 -9.62 18.59
N ILE A 592 -23.64 -9.01 19.63
CA ILE A 592 -23.09 -9.75 20.76
C ILE A 592 -24.21 -10.46 21.52
N CYS A 593 -25.21 -9.71 22.00
CA CYS A 593 -26.24 -10.24 22.91
C CYS A 593 -27.19 -11.23 22.24
N THR A 594 -27.41 -11.12 20.92
CA THR A 594 -28.38 -11.95 20.21
C THR A 594 -27.67 -12.91 19.27
N GLU A 595 -26.95 -12.41 18.27
CA GLU A 595 -26.44 -13.24 17.17
C GLU A 595 -25.32 -14.17 17.64
N LEU A 596 -24.30 -13.65 18.33
CA LEU A 596 -23.19 -14.45 18.85
C LEU A 596 -23.64 -15.42 19.92
N VAL A 597 -24.43 -14.98 20.91
CA VAL A 597 -24.94 -15.89 21.96
C VAL A 597 -25.81 -16.98 21.37
N THR A 598 -26.71 -16.67 20.43
CA THR A 598 -27.54 -17.71 19.78
C THR A 598 -26.69 -18.69 18.96
N LYS A 599 -25.64 -18.20 18.30
CA LYS A 599 -24.78 -19.02 17.43
C LYS A 599 -23.83 -19.93 18.24
N TYR A 600 -23.32 -19.45 19.37
CA TYR A 600 -22.22 -20.10 20.10
C TYR A 600 -22.49 -20.41 21.59
N GLY A 601 -23.59 -19.92 22.17
CA GLY A 601 -23.84 -20.00 23.62
C GLY A 601 -24.65 -21.20 24.10
N GLU A 602 -25.34 -21.96 23.23
CA GLU A 602 -26.31 -22.98 23.65
C GLU A 602 -25.89 -24.45 23.44
N GLU A 603 -24.69 -24.75 22.92
CA GLU A 603 -24.27 -26.15 22.70
C GLU A 603 -22.96 -26.52 23.40
N ASP A 604 -23.06 -27.45 24.35
CA ASP A 604 -21.95 -28.24 24.88
C ASP A 604 -21.29 -29.03 23.72
N GLY A 605 -20.31 -28.42 23.05
CA GLY A 605 -19.53 -29.06 21.99
C GLY A 605 -19.35 -28.25 20.71
N LYS A 606 -20.00 -27.10 20.54
CA LYS A 606 -19.65 -26.19 19.43
C LYS A 606 -18.30 -25.55 19.73
N SER A 607 -17.35 -25.74 18.81
CA SER A 607 -16.03 -25.14 18.92
C SER A 607 -16.17 -23.62 18.93
N CYS A 608 -15.72 -23.00 20.02
CA CYS A 608 -15.56 -21.56 20.10
C CYS A 608 -14.79 -21.05 18.88
N PRO A 609 -15.27 -19.99 18.18
CA PRO A 609 -14.49 -19.40 17.11
C PRO A 609 -13.14 -18.94 17.67
N ALA A 610 -12.06 -19.17 16.90
CA ALA A 610 -10.68 -18.92 17.33
C ALA A 610 -10.44 -17.47 17.77
N PHE A 611 -11.23 -16.53 17.24
CA PHE A 611 -11.13 -15.12 17.55
C PHE A 611 -11.67 -14.72 18.94
N HIS A 612 -12.49 -15.57 19.57
CA HIS A 612 -13.14 -15.27 20.85
C HIS A 612 -12.19 -15.55 22.03
N THR A 613 -11.25 -14.62 22.19
CA THR A 613 -10.18 -14.64 23.20
C THR A 613 -10.53 -13.76 24.40
N GLN A 614 -9.80 -13.89 25.51
CA GLN A 614 -9.94 -12.98 26.65
C GLN A 614 -9.65 -11.52 26.26
N ALA A 615 -8.70 -11.30 25.33
CA ALA A 615 -8.39 -9.96 24.84
C ALA A 615 -9.57 -9.31 24.09
N PHE A 616 -10.33 -10.10 23.33
CA PHE A 616 -11.57 -9.65 22.71
C PHE A 616 -12.61 -9.26 23.78
N HIS A 617 -12.80 -10.13 24.78
CA HIS A 617 -13.72 -9.88 25.88
C HIS A 617 -13.39 -8.55 26.57
N ASP A 618 -12.14 -8.38 27.03
CA ASP A 618 -11.67 -7.18 27.71
C ASP A 618 -11.88 -5.92 26.86
N ARG A 619 -11.55 -5.99 25.57
CA ARG A 619 -11.75 -4.87 24.64
C ARG A 619 -13.23 -4.50 24.49
N MET A 620 -14.13 -5.47 24.37
CA MET A 620 -15.57 -5.19 24.29
C MET A 620 -16.10 -4.54 25.57
N VAL A 621 -15.70 -5.05 26.74
CA VAL A 621 -16.06 -4.43 28.03
C VAL A 621 -15.60 -2.97 28.08
N GLU A 622 -14.36 -2.69 27.65
CA GLU A 622 -13.83 -1.33 27.60
C GLU A 622 -14.60 -0.41 26.64
N ILE A 623 -14.95 -0.91 25.46
CA ILE A 623 -15.74 -0.18 24.46
C ILE A 623 -17.11 0.21 25.03
N PHE A 624 -17.83 -0.73 25.64
CA PHE A 624 -19.14 -0.47 26.23
C PHE A 624 -19.07 0.39 27.50
N LYS A 625 -17.99 0.27 28.27
CA LYS A 625 -17.69 1.16 29.39
C LYS A 625 -17.45 2.59 28.91
N TRP A 626 -16.70 2.77 27.83
CA TRP A 626 -16.48 4.08 27.20
C TRP A 626 -17.78 4.69 26.68
N TRP A 627 -18.66 3.88 26.08
CA TRP A 627 -19.95 4.34 25.57
C TRP A 627 -20.87 4.89 26.67
N GLY A 628 -20.68 4.46 27.93
CA GLY A 628 -21.29 5.10 29.11
C GLY A 628 -22.76 4.78 29.35
N LYS A 629 -23.39 3.91 28.54
CA LYS A 629 -24.75 3.39 28.80
C LYS A 629 -24.67 2.19 29.75
N LYS A 630 -24.86 2.43 31.06
CA LYS A 630 -24.76 1.39 32.11
C LYS A 630 -25.51 0.09 31.76
N GLY A 631 -26.79 0.18 31.37
CA GLY A 631 -27.58 -1.01 31.04
C GLY A 631 -27.01 -1.83 29.88
N ALA A 632 -26.41 -1.19 28.88
CA ALA A 632 -25.81 -1.90 27.76
C ALA A 632 -24.52 -2.65 28.15
N LEU A 633 -23.72 -2.09 29.07
CA LEU A 633 -22.52 -2.75 29.56
C LEU A 633 -22.86 -4.03 30.33
N ASP A 634 -23.88 -3.97 31.18
CA ASP A 634 -24.32 -5.13 31.97
C ASP A 634 -24.85 -6.24 31.06
N GLU A 635 -25.68 -5.89 30.07
CA GLU A 635 -26.20 -6.83 29.07
C GLU A 635 -25.10 -7.48 28.21
N VAL A 636 -24.09 -6.69 27.81
CA VAL A 636 -22.95 -7.20 27.03
C VAL A 636 -22.06 -8.08 27.88
N ASN A 637 -21.76 -7.70 29.13
CA ASN A 637 -21.00 -8.53 30.05
C ASN A 637 -21.70 -9.87 30.29
N GLU A 638 -23.02 -9.86 30.54
CA GLU A 638 -23.80 -11.08 30.70
C GLU A 638 -23.75 -11.95 29.43
N ALA A 639 -23.93 -11.35 28.25
CA ALA A 639 -23.85 -12.06 26.98
C ALA A 639 -22.46 -12.67 26.74
N LEU A 640 -21.39 -11.92 27.00
CA LEU A 640 -20.02 -12.39 26.83
C LEU A 640 -19.69 -13.54 27.80
N THR A 641 -20.23 -13.54 29.03
CA THR A 641 -20.04 -14.69 29.95
C THR A 641 -20.73 -15.97 29.51
N LYS A 642 -21.74 -15.87 28.63
CA LYS A 642 -22.41 -17.03 28.02
C LYS A 642 -21.64 -17.58 26.83
N LEU A 643 -20.69 -16.83 26.28
CA LEU A 643 -19.88 -17.29 25.17
C LEU A 643 -18.69 -18.12 25.71
N PRO A 644 -18.41 -19.31 25.13
CA PRO A 644 -17.24 -20.08 25.52
C PRO A 644 -15.98 -19.27 25.21
N VAL A 645 -15.11 -19.01 26.17
CA VAL A 645 -13.82 -18.36 25.88
C VAL A 645 -12.88 -19.41 25.33
N HIS A 646 -12.26 -19.14 24.17
CA HIS A 646 -11.19 -20.00 23.70
C HIS A 646 -10.03 -19.88 24.69
N VAL A 647 -9.92 -20.87 25.59
CA VAL A 647 -8.72 -21.09 26.40
C VAL A 647 -7.70 -21.62 25.40
N GLY A 648 -7.04 -20.71 24.69
CA GLY A 648 -5.98 -21.07 23.75
C GLY A 648 -5.04 -22.04 24.45
N ASP A 649 -4.58 -23.07 23.72
CA ASP A 649 -3.59 -23.98 24.26
C ASP A 649 -2.47 -23.12 24.86
N PRO A 650 -2.22 -23.19 26.18
CA PRO A 650 -1.23 -22.36 26.81
C PRO A 650 0.15 -22.58 26.20
N THR A 651 0.38 -23.54 25.30
CA THR A 651 1.60 -23.60 24.49
C THR A 651 1.71 -22.51 23.41
N VAL A 652 0.62 -22.04 22.78
CA VAL A 652 0.65 -20.95 21.78
C VAL A 652 0.69 -19.58 22.47
N GLU A 653 -0.13 -19.40 23.51
CA GLU A 653 -0.09 -18.20 24.35
C GLU A 653 1.15 -18.16 25.26
N SER A 654 1.66 -19.31 25.72
CA SER A 654 2.99 -19.37 26.37
C SER A 654 4.15 -19.43 25.39
N GLN A 655 3.98 -19.60 24.08
CA GLN A 655 5.07 -19.26 23.17
C GLN A 655 5.17 -17.74 23.07
N SER A 656 4.07 -17.02 22.86
CA SER A 656 4.07 -15.55 22.90
C SER A 656 4.50 -14.99 24.28
N SER A 657 4.05 -15.61 25.39
CA SER A 657 4.38 -15.18 26.76
C SER A 657 5.69 -15.75 27.33
N LYS A 658 6.17 -16.93 26.93
CA LYS A 658 7.54 -17.39 27.24
C LYS A 658 8.56 -16.67 26.38
N ILE A 659 8.23 -16.25 25.15
CA ILE A 659 9.08 -15.36 24.36
C ILE A 659 9.21 -14.02 25.10
N SER A 660 8.13 -13.42 25.61
CA SER A 660 8.21 -12.19 26.42
C SER A 660 8.90 -12.38 27.79
N THR A 661 8.72 -13.53 28.46
CA THR A 661 9.31 -13.81 29.78
C THR A 661 10.77 -14.30 29.69
N GLN A 662 11.18 -15.03 28.65
CA GLN A 662 12.59 -15.29 28.32
C GLN A 662 13.29 -14.02 27.82
N LYS A 663 12.61 -13.12 27.10
CA LYS A 663 13.11 -11.77 26.74
C LYS A 663 13.41 -10.94 28.00
N SER A 664 12.53 -10.94 29.00
CA SER A 664 12.76 -10.28 30.31
C SER A 664 13.96 -10.87 31.08
N LYS A 665 14.03 -12.20 31.22
CA LYS A 665 15.15 -12.86 31.92
C LYS A 665 16.48 -12.78 31.18
N GLY A 666 16.46 -12.75 29.84
CA GLY A 666 17.65 -12.55 29.00
C GLY A 666 18.22 -11.13 29.06
N VAL A 667 17.35 -10.11 29.16
CA VAL A 667 17.76 -8.71 29.39
C VAL A 667 18.32 -8.52 30.81
N GLU A 668 17.72 -9.17 31.82
CA GLU A 668 18.24 -9.12 33.20
C GLU A 668 19.58 -9.88 33.36
N GLN A 669 19.75 -11.03 32.69
CA GLN A 669 21.03 -11.76 32.66
C GLN A 669 22.13 -11.02 31.86
N ARG A 670 21.79 -10.34 30.74
CA ARG A 670 22.76 -9.48 30.02
C ARG A 670 23.15 -8.23 30.80
N SER A 671 22.22 -7.62 31.55
CA SER A 671 22.49 -6.52 32.49
C SER A 671 23.43 -6.94 33.63
N LYS A 672 23.20 -8.12 34.25
CA LYS A 672 24.08 -8.67 35.29
C LYS A 672 25.45 -9.11 34.75
N GLY A 673 25.52 -9.62 33.51
CA GLY A 673 26.78 -9.96 32.82
C GLY A 673 27.64 -8.74 32.47
N MET A 674 27.03 -7.62 32.08
CA MET A 674 27.74 -6.37 31.79
C MET A 674 28.31 -5.70 33.05
N LYS A 675 27.59 -5.72 34.19
CA LYS A 675 28.14 -5.24 35.47
C LYS A 675 29.35 -6.06 35.94
N LYS A 676 29.37 -7.38 35.71
CA LYS A 676 30.49 -8.26 36.08
C LYS A 676 31.73 -8.08 35.19
N LYS A 677 31.55 -7.75 33.89
CA LYS A 677 32.66 -7.41 32.97
C LYS A 677 33.24 -6.01 33.22
N SER A 678 32.46 -5.07 33.77
CA SER A 678 32.95 -3.74 34.15
C SER A 678 33.83 -3.73 35.42
N GLN A 679 33.74 -4.75 36.28
CA GLN A 679 34.54 -4.83 37.51
C GLN A 679 35.87 -5.59 37.35
N ASN A 680 36.08 -6.32 36.25
CA ASN A 680 37.27 -7.16 36.04
C ASN A 680 38.32 -6.56 35.08
N LYS A 681 38.28 -5.24 34.83
CA LYS A 681 39.28 -4.56 33.99
C LYS A 681 39.91 -3.40 34.75
N VAL A 682 40.61 -3.73 35.84
CA VAL A 682 41.61 -2.85 36.46
C VAL A 682 42.98 -3.43 36.06
N VAL A 683 43.62 -2.78 35.09
CA VAL A 683 45.05 -2.99 34.76
C VAL A 683 45.82 -1.90 35.49
N PRO A 684 46.93 -2.20 36.19
CA PRO A 684 47.64 -1.21 36.98
C PRO A 684 48.40 -0.24 36.06
N ALA A 685 48.32 1.05 36.40
CA ALA A 685 49.09 2.10 35.78
C ALA A 685 50.56 2.03 36.21
N SER A 686 51.47 2.21 35.25
CA SER A 686 52.89 2.50 35.48
C SER A 686 53.16 3.94 35.02
N GLU A 687 53.51 4.81 35.96
CA GLU A 687 54.18 6.11 35.78
C GLU A 687 55.72 5.90 35.66
N PRO A 688 56.53 6.94 35.32
CA PRO A 688 56.23 8.21 34.67
C PRO A 688 56.76 8.31 33.23
#